data_AF-A0A8D1RTH8-F1
#
_entry.id   AF-A0A8D1RTH8-F1
#
_cell.length_a   1.000
_cell.length_b   1.000
_cell.length_c   1.000
_cell.angle_alpha   90.00
_cell.angle_beta   90.00
_cell.angle_gamma   90.00
#
_symmetry.space_group_name_H-M   'P 1'
#
loop_
_entity.id
_entity.type
_entity.pdbx_description
1 polymer ?
#
loop_
_entity_poly.entity_id
_entity_poly.type
_entity_poly.pdbx_seq_one_letter_code
_entity_poly.pdbx_strand_id
1 'polypeptide(L)'
;MKELLRGLKDRCPSSTARLRKESEKGRGGRCPASASTRKSSAEARHPPPNSGLCLEPRTDPETAERIRKQPRGPGSCERRHQAVREPAVCAEAMAAAAPAAAGEDGRRRQPGTALDPQLQEGAKLEAESGELDRLRAELAGALAEMETMKAVAEVSESTKAEAVAAVQRQCQEEVASLQAILKDSISSYEAQITALKQERQQQQQDCEEKERELGRLKQLLSRAHPLDSLEKQMEKAHEDSEKLREIVLPMEQEIEELKAKLLRAEELIQEIQRRPQAPPSLQGSTELLLSRDPSPPLEPLEELSGDGGTAAEAFAHNCDDSASISSFSLGGGASGSASLPCSRQGLSPEQEETASLVSTGTLVPEGIYLPPPGYQLVPDNQWEQLQMEGRQMRSERQAGSQARGQIAAGLRHSHKEGSDQDREMAAEVERSEWIGIHFGGCRGRLQHRSQMWLAELATSHKCLRHEVKRLTEENQGLRAEQPPSLAARGLEPDEGQEETLPKSLPELQQLVLRTQQEARAQQQAREHEAERLRIEIVTLREALEEETAARASLEGQLRVQREETEVLEASLCSLRMEMERVQQEQSKVQLTDLLSEQRAKMLRLQAELETSEQVQRDFVRLSQALQVRLERIRQAESLEQVRSIMDEAPLRDIRDIKDT
;
A
#
# COMPACT_ATOMS: atom_id res chain seq x y z
N MET A 1 -1.65 -50.43 -3.65
CA MET A 1 -0.39 -50.47 -2.87
C MET A 1 0.49 -51.69 -3.21
N LYS A 2 0.71 -52.02 -4.50
CA LYS A 2 1.78 -52.96 -4.93
C LYS A 2 2.25 -52.82 -6.38
N GLU A 3 1.74 -51.86 -7.16
CA GLU A 3 2.25 -51.58 -8.53
C GLU A 3 2.59 -50.10 -8.81
N LEU A 4 2.59 -49.23 -7.80
CA LEU A 4 3.01 -47.81 -7.95
C LEU A 4 4.40 -47.52 -7.32
N LEU A 5 5.20 -48.55 -7.05
CA LEU A 5 6.52 -48.44 -6.39
C LEU A 5 7.67 -49.03 -7.24
N ARG A 6 7.63 -48.87 -8.57
CA ARG A 6 8.70 -49.36 -9.47
C ARG A 6 9.08 -48.40 -10.61
N GLY A 7 8.92 -47.08 -10.42
CA GLY A 7 9.08 -46.11 -11.52
C GLY A 7 9.97 -44.89 -11.28
N LEU A 8 10.58 -44.70 -10.11
CA LEU A 8 11.35 -43.47 -9.80
C LEU A 8 12.72 -43.76 -9.15
N LYS A 9 13.38 -44.81 -9.62
CA LYS A 9 14.79 -45.08 -9.32
C LYS A 9 15.51 -45.06 -10.66
N ASP A 10 15.88 -43.85 -11.11
CA ASP A 10 16.98 -43.55 -12.04
C ASP A 10 16.86 -42.11 -12.54
N ARG A 11 17.52 -41.16 -11.86
CA ARG A 11 18.16 -39.95 -12.42
C ARG A 11 18.63 -39.00 -11.31
N CYS A 12 19.82 -39.27 -10.77
CA CYS A 12 20.70 -38.26 -10.15
C CYS A 12 22.14 -38.69 -10.44
N PRO A 13 22.94 -37.95 -11.23
CA PRO A 13 24.34 -38.29 -11.41
C PRO A 13 25.17 -37.76 -10.23
N SER A 14 25.88 -38.67 -9.58
CA SER A 14 26.90 -38.42 -8.59
C SER A 14 28.09 -37.66 -9.19
N SER A 15 28.55 -36.60 -8.51
CA SER A 15 29.85 -35.98 -8.79
C SER A 15 30.62 -35.77 -7.48
N THR A 16 31.23 -36.84 -6.99
CA THR A 16 32.29 -36.82 -5.96
C THR A 16 33.24 -38.00 -6.19
N ALA A 17 34.30 -37.81 -6.98
CA ALA A 17 35.61 -38.45 -6.79
C ALA A 17 36.56 -38.17 -7.98
N ARG A 18 37.86 -38.04 -7.65
CA ARG A 18 39.06 -37.80 -8.49
C ARG A 18 39.30 -36.30 -8.74
N LEU A 19 40.39 -35.67 -8.32
CA LEU A 19 41.78 -36.12 -8.26
C LEU A 19 42.53 -35.47 -7.07
N ARG A 20 43.23 -36.33 -6.32
CA ARG A 20 44.34 -35.97 -5.42
C ARG A 20 45.62 -36.43 -6.14
N LYS A 21 46.48 -35.51 -6.56
CA LYS A 21 47.94 -35.72 -6.71
C LYS A 21 48.61 -34.44 -7.22
N GLU A 22 49.38 -33.81 -6.36
CA GLU A 22 50.72 -33.22 -6.59
C GLU A 22 51.05 -32.42 -5.31
N SER A 23 51.79 -33.00 -4.35
CA SER A 23 53.25 -33.19 -4.29
C SER A 23 53.87 -32.11 -3.40
N GLU A 24 54.26 -32.55 -2.20
CA GLU A 24 55.13 -31.85 -1.25
C GLU A 24 56.50 -31.54 -1.86
N LYS A 25 57.01 -30.32 -1.62
CA LYS A 25 58.40 -30.06 -1.20
C LYS A 25 58.62 -28.55 -1.01
N GLY A 26 59.04 -28.14 0.19
CA GLY A 26 59.53 -26.78 0.41
C GLY A 26 59.69 -26.42 1.88
N ARG A 27 60.79 -26.83 2.49
CA ARG A 27 61.23 -26.45 3.84
C ARG A 27 61.54 -24.95 3.94
N GLY A 28 61.24 -24.37 5.09
CA GLY A 28 62.19 -23.51 5.81
C GLY A 28 61.84 -22.02 5.92
N GLY A 29 62.03 -21.47 7.13
CA GLY A 29 62.12 -20.03 7.38
C GLY A 29 61.00 -19.48 8.27
N ARG A 30 61.02 -19.69 9.59
CA ARG A 30 61.72 -18.85 10.59
C ARG A 30 60.90 -17.59 10.95
N CYS A 31 60.34 -17.61 12.17
CA CYS A 31 59.84 -16.44 12.90
C CYS A 31 60.92 -15.36 13.02
N PRO A 32 60.50 -14.12 13.35
CA PRO A 32 61.01 -13.60 14.61
C PRO A 32 59.93 -12.96 15.48
N ALA A 33 60.07 -13.22 16.77
CA ALA A 33 59.54 -12.42 17.85
C ALA A 33 60.67 -11.49 18.33
N SER A 34 60.34 -10.22 18.59
CA SER A 34 61.04 -9.30 19.49
C SER A 34 60.21 -8.00 19.54
N ALA A 35 59.50 -7.72 20.63
CA ALA A 35 59.97 -7.15 21.90
C ALA A 35 59.98 -5.60 21.89
N SER A 36 58.94 -5.05 22.52
CA SER A 36 58.97 -4.01 23.56
C SER A 36 59.85 -2.76 23.37
N THR A 37 59.20 -1.60 23.27
CA THR A 37 59.66 -0.36 23.92
C THR A 37 58.50 0.39 24.56
N ARG A 38 58.64 0.62 25.88
CA ARG A 38 57.85 1.49 26.74
C ARG A 38 58.12 2.98 26.43
N LYS A 39 57.09 3.82 26.57
CA LYS A 39 57.08 5.22 27.08
C LYS A 39 55.60 5.62 27.21
N SER A 40 54.99 5.61 28.40
CA SER A 40 55.06 6.59 29.51
C SER A 40 54.42 7.95 29.20
N SER A 41 53.30 8.19 29.89
CA SER A 41 52.88 9.44 30.55
C SER A 41 51.76 10.31 29.95
N ALA A 42 50.93 10.74 30.92
CA ALA A 42 50.02 11.89 31.01
C ALA A 42 48.55 11.60 30.60
N GLU A 43 47.61 11.29 31.50
CA GLU A 43 47.11 11.98 32.72
C GLU A 43 46.13 13.12 32.42
N ALA A 44 44.82 12.85 32.61
CA ALA A 44 43.79 13.78 33.09
C ALA A 44 42.53 12.94 33.43
N ARG A 45 42.39 12.49 34.68
CA ARG A 45 41.60 13.11 35.78
C ARG A 45 40.07 13.02 35.60
N HIS A 46 39.51 12.04 36.31
CA HIS A 46 38.24 11.93 37.09
C HIS A 46 37.25 13.12 37.15
N PRO A 47 35.97 12.97 37.57
CA PRO A 47 35.28 11.80 38.20
C PRO A 47 33.84 11.49 37.67
N PRO A 48 33.17 10.41 38.17
CA PRO A 48 31.72 10.21 38.07
C PRO A 48 30.97 10.93 39.22
N PRO A 49 29.62 11.08 39.18
CA PRO A 49 28.84 10.31 40.15
C PRO A 49 27.35 10.00 39.83
N ASN A 50 26.83 9.01 40.55
CA ASN A 50 25.49 8.89 41.18
C ASN A 50 24.20 8.77 40.35
N SER A 51 23.64 7.56 40.40
CA SER A 51 22.38 7.22 41.10
C SER A 51 21.25 8.26 41.18
N GLY A 52 20.15 7.93 40.49
CA GLY A 52 18.79 7.89 41.04
C GLY A 52 18.15 9.19 41.52
N LEU A 53 17.17 9.68 40.75
CA LEU A 53 16.01 10.39 41.30
C LEU A 53 14.75 10.00 40.54
N CYS A 54 13.87 9.29 41.25
CA CYS A 54 12.45 9.23 40.97
C CYS A 54 11.87 10.65 41.03
N LEU A 55 11.19 11.06 39.97
CA LEU A 55 10.25 12.17 40.00
C LEU A 55 8.98 11.72 39.30
N GLU A 56 7.99 11.37 40.12
CA GLU A 56 6.57 11.49 39.78
C GLU A 56 6.28 12.91 39.27
N PRO A 57 5.33 13.04 38.32
CA PRO A 57 4.33 14.07 38.51
C PRO A 57 2.91 13.56 38.25
N ARG A 58 2.16 13.54 39.35
CA ARG A 58 0.79 14.05 39.55
C ARG A 58 -0.03 14.32 38.28
N THR A 59 -1.13 13.57 38.23
CA THR A 59 -2.42 13.92 37.63
C THR A 59 -2.85 15.36 37.94
N ASP A 60 -3.36 16.07 36.93
CA ASP A 60 -4.73 16.62 36.96
C ASP A 60 -5.17 17.12 35.56
N PRO A 61 -6.49 17.25 35.32
CA PRO A 61 -7.16 16.99 34.05
C PRO A 61 -7.44 18.27 33.25
N GLU A 62 -8.17 18.14 32.13
CA GLU A 62 -8.70 19.20 31.25
C GLU A 62 -7.84 19.59 30.03
N THR A 63 -7.95 18.83 28.94
CA THR A 63 -8.31 19.38 27.61
C THR A 63 -8.59 18.24 26.63
N ALA A 64 -9.83 17.74 26.63
CA ALA A 64 -10.35 16.92 25.55
C ALA A 64 -11.85 17.19 25.39
N GLU A 65 -12.17 18.40 24.89
CA GLU A 65 -13.50 18.72 24.40
C GLU A 65 -13.39 19.29 22.97
N ARG A 66 -14.28 18.82 22.09
CA ARG A 66 -14.34 18.96 20.61
C ARG A 66 -13.33 18.05 19.90
N ILE A 67 -13.75 16.97 19.24
CA ILE A 67 -14.69 16.98 18.11
C ILE A 67 -15.69 15.82 18.24
N ARG A 68 -16.98 16.19 18.29
CA ARG A 68 -18.15 15.32 18.22
C ARG A 68 -18.88 15.65 16.90
N LYS A 69 -19.30 14.60 16.17
CA LYS A 69 -20.20 14.50 14.99
C LYS A 69 -19.49 13.70 13.89
N GLN A 70 -19.92 12.56 13.33
CA GLN A 70 -21.11 11.67 13.31
C GLN A 70 -20.65 10.36 12.59
N PRO A 71 -21.48 9.33 12.27
CA PRO A 71 -22.59 8.71 12.98
C PRO A 71 -22.31 7.23 13.32
N ARG A 72 -23.02 6.68 14.31
CA ARG A 72 -22.99 5.25 14.67
C ARG A 72 -23.94 4.47 13.76
N GLY A 73 -23.43 3.44 13.10
CA GLY A 73 -24.23 2.33 12.56
C GLY A 73 -24.77 1.44 13.69
N PRO A 74 -25.84 0.67 13.45
CA PRO A 74 -26.50 -0.11 14.49
C PRO A 74 -25.64 -1.30 14.92
N GLY A 75 -25.61 -1.53 16.23
CA GLY A 75 -24.70 -2.43 16.91
C GLY A 75 -24.96 -3.91 16.68
N SER A 76 -23.88 -4.67 16.75
CA SER A 76 -23.86 -6.12 16.91
C SER A 76 -24.41 -6.47 18.30
N CYS A 77 -25.53 -7.20 18.36
CA CYS A 77 -26.07 -7.75 19.60
C CYS A 77 -25.22 -8.93 20.07
N GLU A 78 -24.82 -8.87 21.33
CA GLU A 78 -24.19 -9.96 22.08
C GLU A 78 -25.06 -11.21 22.12
N ARG A 79 -24.39 -12.36 21.95
CA ARG A 79 -24.92 -13.70 22.21
C ARG A 79 -25.49 -13.78 23.63
N ARG A 80 -26.82 -13.90 23.73
CA ARG A 80 -27.45 -14.61 24.84
C ARG A 80 -27.80 -16.01 24.39
N HIS A 81 -27.24 -16.99 25.09
CA HIS A 81 -27.72 -18.36 25.07
C HIS A 81 -29.21 -18.37 25.46
N GLN A 82 -30.08 -18.74 24.53
CA GLN A 82 -31.45 -19.11 24.84
C GLN A 82 -31.66 -20.55 24.36
N ALA A 83 -31.90 -21.42 25.33
CA ALA A 83 -32.14 -22.83 25.14
C ALA A 83 -33.26 -23.08 24.11
N VAL A 84 -33.01 -24.04 23.24
CA VAL A 84 -33.99 -24.72 22.41
C VAL A 84 -35.11 -25.22 23.33
N ARG A 85 -36.29 -24.60 23.27
CA ARG A 85 -37.53 -25.18 23.76
C ARG A 85 -38.31 -25.66 22.55
N GLU A 86 -38.49 -26.97 22.49
CA GLU A 86 -39.43 -27.67 21.61
C GLU A 86 -40.83 -27.01 21.68
N PRO A 87 -41.56 -26.87 20.57
CA PRO A 87 -42.97 -26.55 20.64
C PRO A 87 -43.72 -27.79 21.13
N ALA A 88 -44.11 -27.74 22.40
CA ALA A 88 -45.04 -28.68 23.00
C ALA A 88 -46.34 -28.72 22.19
N VAL A 89 -46.70 -29.94 21.77
CA VAL A 89 -47.99 -30.30 21.23
C VAL A 89 -49.06 -29.93 22.26
N CYS A 90 -49.90 -28.94 21.97
CA CYS A 90 -51.10 -28.67 22.76
C CYS A 90 -52.12 -29.78 22.52
N ALA A 91 -52.05 -30.82 23.37
CA ALA A 91 -53.17 -31.69 23.65
C ALA A 91 -54.06 -30.98 24.68
N GLU A 92 -55.02 -30.18 24.21
CA GLU A 92 -56.11 -29.72 25.07
C GLU A 92 -57.13 -30.84 25.21
N ALA A 93 -57.12 -31.45 26.39
CA ALA A 93 -58.11 -32.38 26.86
C ALA A 93 -59.43 -31.63 27.11
N MET A 94 -60.42 -31.83 26.25
CA MET A 94 -61.83 -31.54 26.55
C MET A 94 -62.34 -32.57 27.58
N ALA A 95 -62.29 -32.17 28.85
CA ALA A 95 -62.93 -32.86 29.95
C ALA A 95 -64.45 -32.63 29.87
N ALA A 96 -65.19 -33.65 29.42
CA ALA A 96 -66.64 -33.68 29.52
C ALA A 96 -67.05 -33.97 30.97
N ALA A 97 -67.58 -32.95 31.65
CA ALA A 97 -68.23 -33.06 32.94
C ALA A 97 -69.64 -33.64 32.77
N ALA A 98 -69.86 -34.85 33.27
CA ALA A 98 -71.18 -35.44 33.45
C ALA A 98 -71.80 -34.97 34.79
N PRO A 99 -73.09 -34.61 34.85
CA PRO A 99 -73.74 -34.37 36.12
C PRO A 99 -74.28 -35.66 36.74
N ALA A 100 -74.10 -35.79 38.05
CA ALA A 100 -74.66 -36.81 38.92
C ALA A 100 -75.80 -36.21 39.77
N ALA A 101 -76.95 -36.90 39.84
CA ALA A 101 -77.93 -36.92 40.94
C ALA A 101 -78.97 -38.03 40.60
N ALA A 102 -79.14 -39.15 41.32
CA ALA A 102 -79.49 -39.40 42.72
C ALA A 102 -81.02 -39.52 42.99
N GLY A 103 -81.44 -40.69 43.51
CA GLY A 103 -82.73 -40.98 44.18
C GLY A 103 -83.87 -41.42 43.23
N GLU A 104 -84.69 -42.45 43.47
CA GLU A 104 -85.08 -43.17 44.67
C GLU A 104 -85.52 -44.62 44.37
N ASP A 105 -85.46 -45.43 45.42
CA ASP A 105 -85.79 -46.84 45.54
C ASP A 105 -87.20 -46.98 46.20
N GLY A 106 -88.05 -47.93 45.79
CA GLY A 106 -89.42 -47.99 46.34
C GLY A 106 -90.32 -49.14 45.91
N ARG A 107 -90.24 -50.27 46.61
CA ARG A 107 -91.21 -51.38 46.59
C ARG A 107 -92.65 -50.91 46.90
N ARG A 108 -93.68 -51.49 46.26
CA ARG A 108 -94.67 -52.43 46.87
C ARG A 108 -95.91 -52.69 45.99
N ARG A 109 -96.49 -53.87 46.24
CA ARG A 109 -97.66 -54.59 45.70
C ARG A 109 -98.95 -53.77 45.47
N GLN A 110 -99.65 -54.11 44.35
CA GLN A 110 -101.10 -54.40 44.09
C GLN A 110 -102.22 -53.76 44.96
N PRO A 111 -103.51 -53.64 44.50
CA PRO A 111 -104.15 -54.21 43.30
C PRO A 111 -104.92 -53.18 42.44
N GLY A 112 -105.52 -53.66 41.36
CA GLY A 112 -106.00 -52.85 40.24
C GLY A 112 -107.09 -51.83 40.52
N THR A 113 -107.18 -50.86 39.62
CA THR A 113 -108.43 -50.24 39.20
C THR A 113 -108.19 -49.73 37.77
N ALA A 114 -109.16 -50.00 36.90
CA ALA A 114 -109.14 -49.62 35.50
C ALA A 114 -109.01 -48.09 35.31
N LEU A 115 -108.89 -47.67 34.04
CA LEU A 115 -108.99 -46.29 33.51
C LEU A 115 -107.63 -45.56 33.56
N ASP A 116 -106.97 -45.07 32.50
CA ASP A 116 -107.32 -44.75 31.10
C ASP A 116 -106.02 -44.82 30.26
N PRO A 117 -106.00 -45.46 29.07
CA PRO A 117 -104.82 -45.47 28.19
C PRO A 117 -104.41 -44.07 27.69
N GLN A 118 -105.36 -43.13 27.62
CA GLN A 118 -105.15 -41.84 26.98
C GLN A 118 -104.23 -40.88 27.74
N LEU A 119 -104.20 -40.91 29.08
CA LEU A 119 -103.30 -40.04 29.86
C LEU A 119 -101.86 -40.55 29.88
N GLN A 120 -101.66 -41.87 29.75
CA GLN A 120 -100.33 -42.48 29.72
C GLN A 120 -99.70 -42.46 28.33
N GLU A 121 -100.52 -42.54 27.27
CA GLU A 121 -100.09 -42.24 25.90
C GLU A 121 -99.75 -40.75 25.73
N GLY A 122 -100.56 -39.83 26.28
CA GLY A 122 -100.24 -38.40 26.28
C GLY A 122 -98.93 -38.07 27.01
N ALA A 123 -98.72 -38.62 28.21
CA ALA A 123 -97.46 -38.40 28.95
C ALA A 123 -96.23 -39.03 28.27
N LYS A 124 -96.39 -40.16 27.57
CA LYS A 124 -95.31 -40.78 26.77
C LYS A 124 -95.02 -39.99 25.50
N LEU A 125 -96.05 -39.51 24.80
CA LEU A 125 -95.90 -38.67 23.61
C LEU A 125 -95.26 -37.31 23.94
N GLU A 126 -95.59 -36.71 25.08
CA GLU A 126 -94.96 -35.48 25.56
C GLU A 126 -93.49 -35.72 25.98
N ALA A 127 -93.18 -36.87 26.58
CA ALA A 127 -91.81 -37.26 26.89
C ALA A 127 -90.97 -37.52 25.62
N GLU A 128 -91.54 -38.25 24.64
CA GLU A 128 -90.93 -38.49 23.33
C GLU A 128 -90.78 -37.17 22.54
N SER A 129 -91.73 -36.25 22.62
CA SER A 129 -91.62 -34.90 22.04
C SER A 129 -90.50 -34.10 22.70
N GLY A 130 -90.40 -34.13 24.03
CA GLY A 130 -89.32 -33.48 24.78
C GLY A 130 -87.94 -34.07 24.47
N GLU A 131 -87.86 -35.39 24.23
CA GLU A 131 -86.63 -36.06 23.78
C GLU A 131 -86.27 -35.68 22.34
N LEU A 132 -87.25 -35.60 21.43
CA LEU A 132 -87.02 -35.11 20.07
C LEU A 132 -86.54 -33.65 20.04
N ASP A 133 -87.09 -32.79 20.90
CA ASP A 133 -86.65 -31.40 21.00
C ASP A 133 -85.23 -31.28 21.58
N ARG A 134 -84.87 -32.13 22.55
CA ARG A 134 -83.49 -32.24 23.05
C ARG A 134 -82.53 -32.71 21.96
N LEU A 135 -82.87 -33.76 21.22
CA LEU A 135 -82.04 -34.27 20.12
C LEU A 135 -81.90 -33.24 18.98
N ARG A 136 -82.95 -32.46 18.70
CA ARG A 136 -82.89 -31.33 17.75
C ARG A 136 -81.97 -30.23 18.25
N ALA A 137 -82.02 -29.90 19.54
CA ALA A 137 -81.13 -28.92 20.14
C ALA A 137 -79.67 -29.39 20.14
N GLU A 138 -79.41 -30.67 20.45
CA GLU A 138 -78.07 -31.28 20.38
C GLU A 138 -77.53 -31.31 18.95
N LEU A 139 -78.35 -31.67 17.95
CA LEU A 139 -77.94 -31.61 16.54
C LEU A 139 -77.63 -30.17 16.10
N ALA A 140 -78.44 -29.19 16.52
CA ALA A 140 -78.19 -27.79 16.23
C ALA A 140 -76.88 -27.30 16.89
N GLY A 141 -76.61 -27.72 18.13
CA GLY A 141 -75.35 -27.46 18.84
C GLY A 141 -74.15 -28.05 18.11
N ALA A 142 -74.22 -29.33 17.72
CA ALA A 142 -73.15 -30.01 16.99
C ALA A 142 -72.88 -29.39 15.60
N LEU A 143 -73.91 -28.91 14.90
CA LEU A 143 -73.75 -28.19 13.64
C LEU A 143 -73.05 -26.84 13.84
N ALA A 144 -73.41 -26.07 14.88
CA ALA A 144 -72.73 -24.83 15.21
C ALA A 144 -71.26 -25.08 15.61
N GLU A 145 -70.98 -26.14 16.38
CA GLU A 145 -69.62 -26.56 16.70
C GLU A 145 -68.82 -26.94 15.45
N MET A 146 -69.43 -27.67 14.50
CA MET A 146 -68.79 -27.99 13.22
C MET A 146 -68.49 -26.72 12.40
N GLU A 147 -69.41 -25.75 12.36
CA GLU A 147 -69.19 -24.48 11.66
C GLU A 147 -68.07 -23.66 12.31
N THR A 148 -68.00 -23.60 13.64
CA THR A 148 -66.89 -22.94 14.34
C THR A 148 -65.56 -23.64 14.10
N MET A 149 -65.51 -24.98 14.16
CA MET A 149 -64.30 -25.75 13.82
C MET A 149 -63.86 -25.51 12.38
N LYS A 150 -64.80 -25.41 11.43
CA LYS A 150 -64.51 -25.11 10.03
C LYS A 150 -63.91 -23.71 9.87
N ALA A 151 -64.47 -22.71 10.55
CA ALA A 151 -63.92 -21.35 10.55
C ALA A 151 -62.51 -21.31 11.15
N VAL A 152 -62.28 -22.00 12.27
CA VAL A 152 -60.94 -22.10 12.89
C VAL A 152 -59.95 -22.81 11.97
N ALA A 153 -60.38 -23.87 11.28
CA ALA A 153 -59.54 -24.58 10.32
C ALA A 153 -59.13 -23.67 9.14
N GLU A 154 -60.08 -22.92 8.57
CA GLU A 154 -59.82 -21.96 7.48
C GLU A 154 -58.88 -20.83 7.92
N VAL A 155 -59.07 -20.29 9.13
CA VAL A 155 -58.13 -19.31 9.71
C VAL A 155 -56.76 -19.93 9.91
N SER A 156 -56.66 -21.19 10.36
CA SER A 156 -55.37 -21.87 10.53
C SER A 156 -54.67 -22.13 9.19
N GLU A 157 -55.43 -22.46 8.13
CA GLU A 157 -54.90 -22.72 6.80
C GLU A 157 -54.41 -21.43 6.15
N SER A 158 -55.20 -20.36 6.21
CA SER A 158 -54.80 -19.03 5.74
C SER A 158 -53.58 -18.49 6.48
N THR A 159 -53.51 -18.66 7.82
CA THR A 159 -52.33 -18.25 8.61
C THR A 159 -51.08 -19.04 8.20
N LYS A 160 -51.21 -20.35 7.96
CA LYS A 160 -50.10 -21.18 7.46
C LYS A 160 -49.68 -20.74 6.05
N ALA A 161 -50.63 -20.47 5.16
CA ALA A 161 -50.36 -19.99 3.81
C ALA A 161 -49.64 -18.63 3.83
N GLU A 162 -50.06 -17.72 4.71
CA GLU A 162 -49.40 -16.42 4.89
C GLU A 162 -47.97 -16.59 5.44
N ALA A 163 -47.77 -17.47 6.44
CA ALA A 163 -46.44 -17.76 6.97
C ALA A 163 -45.50 -18.35 5.90
N VAL A 164 -45.99 -19.29 5.09
CA VAL A 164 -45.23 -19.84 3.96
C VAL A 164 -44.92 -18.77 2.93
N ALA A 165 -45.89 -17.92 2.57
CA ALA A 165 -45.67 -16.81 1.64
C ALA A 165 -44.67 -15.78 2.18
N ALA A 166 -44.67 -15.52 3.49
CA ALA A 166 -43.70 -14.62 4.13
C ALA A 166 -42.28 -15.20 4.06
N VAL A 167 -42.10 -16.49 4.37
CA VAL A 167 -40.80 -17.15 4.24
C VAL A 167 -40.33 -17.16 2.79
N GLN A 168 -41.21 -17.45 1.83
CA GLN A 168 -40.87 -17.41 0.41
C GLN A 168 -40.42 -16.02 -0.04
N ARG A 169 -41.11 -14.95 0.41
CA ARG A 169 -40.72 -13.56 0.15
C ARG A 169 -39.34 -13.26 0.73
N GLN A 170 -39.09 -13.63 1.99
CA GLN A 170 -37.78 -13.43 2.61
C GLN A 170 -36.67 -14.16 1.84
N CYS A 171 -36.86 -15.42 1.46
CA CYS A 171 -35.87 -16.14 0.66
C CYS A 171 -35.63 -15.48 -0.70
N GLN A 172 -36.66 -14.96 -1.36
CA GLN A 172 -36.51 -14.22 -2.63
C GLN A 172 -35.74 -12.92 -2.43
N GLU A 173 -36.01 -12.18 -1.36
CA GLU A 173 -35.30 -10.94 -1.00
C GLU A 173 -33.84 -11.21 -0.66
N GLU A 174 -33.54 -12.27 0.10
CA GLU A 174 -32.16 -12.69 0.40
C GLU A 174 -31.41 -13.08 -0.86
N VAL A 175 -32.03 -13.84 -1.77
CA VAL A 175 -31.43 -14.18 -3.07
C VAL A 175 -31.19 -12.92 -3.91
N ALA A 176 -32.16 -12.01 -3.99
CA ALA A 176 -32.00 -10.75 -4.72
C ALA A 176 -30.91 -9.87 -4.13
N SER A 177 -30.81 -9.80 -2.80
CA SER A 177 -29.77 -9.07 -2.08
C SER A 177 -28.38 -9.66 -2.33
N LEU A 178 -28.23 -10.98 -2.23
CA LEU A 178 -26.97 -11.67 -2.53
C LEU A 178 -26.56 -11.48 -4.00
N GLN A 179 -27.52 -11.56 -4.92
CA GLN A 179 -27.27 -11.28 -6.34
C GLN A 179 -26.81 -9.84 -6.58
N ALA A 180 -27.41 -8.86 -5.88
CA ALA A 180 -27.00 -7.45 -5.98
C ALA A 180 -25.57 -7.25 -5.46
N ILE A 181 -25.24 -7.78 -4.28
CA ILE A 181 -23.88 -7.69 -3.70
C ILE A 181 -22.85 -8.35 -4.62
N LEU A 182 -23.15 -9.55 -5.14
CA LEU A 182 -22.28 -10.24 -6.08
C LEU A 182 -22.09 -9.43 -7.36
N LYS A 183 -23.16 -8.88 -7.93
CA LYS A 183 -23.09 -8.02 -9.11
C LYS A 183 -22.24 -6.77 -8.87
N ASP A 184 -22.39 -6.12 -7.71
CA ASP A 184 -21.61 -4.93 -7.36
C ASP A 184 -20.13 -5.28 -7.15
N SER A 185 -19.83 -6.40 -6.51
CA SER A 185 -18.45 -6.88 -6.36
C SER A 185 -17.79 -7.21 -7.70
N ILE A 186 -18.49 -7.93 -8.59
CA ILE A 186 -18.02 -8.21 -9.96
C ILE A 186 -17.76 -6.90 -10.71
N SER A 187 -18.72 -5.96 -10.68
CA SER A 187 -18.59 -4.67 -11.35
C SER A 187 -17.40 -3.85 -10.81
N SER A 188 -17.16 -3.91 -9.49
CA SER A 188 -16.00 -3.29 -8.85
C SER A 188 -14.68 -3.92 -9.30
N TYR A 189 -14.61 -5.25 -9.37
CA TYR A 189 -13.42 -5.95 -9.86
C TYR A 189 -13.17 -5.71 -11.35
N GLU A 190 -14.22 -5.67 -12.18
CA GLU A 190 -14.13 -5.32 -13.59
C GLU A 190 -13.56 -3.90 -13.76
N ALA A 191 -14.08 -2.92 -13.01
CA ALA A 191 -13.56 -1.56 -13.01
C ALA A 191 -12.08 -1.51 -12.59
N GLN A 192 -11.69 -2.20 -11.52
CA GLN A 192 -10.30 -2.27 -11.06
C GLN A 192 -9.37 -2.90 -12.11
N ILE A 193 -9.80 -3.99 -12.77
CA ILE A 193 -9.04 -4.63 -13.84
C ILE A 193 -8.87 -3.67 -15.03
N THR A 194 -9.91 -2.93 -15.40
CA THR A 194 -9.81 -1.94 -16.49
C THR A 194 -8.87 -0.79 -16.14
N ALA A 195 -8.92 -0.29 -14.90
CA ALA A 195 -8.02 0.75 -14.42
C ALA A 195 -6.56 0.27 -14.42
N LEU A 196 -6.28 -0.93 -13.91
CA LEU A 196 -4.93 -1.52 -13.94
C LEU A 196 -4.43 -1.74 -15.38
N LYS A 197 -5.30 -2.17 -16.30
CA LYS A 197 -4.95 -2.31 -17.72
C LYS A 197 -4.60 -0.96 -18.35
N GLN A 198 -5.37 0.09 -18.06
CA GLN A 198 -5.07 1.45 -18.51
C GLN A 198 -3.77 1.97 -17.91
N GLU A 199 -3.53 1.75 -16.62
CA GLU A 199 -2.29 2.16 -15.96
C GLU A 199 -1.06 1.47 -16.59
N ARG A 200 -1.12 0.15 -16.84
CA ARG A 200 -0.02 -0.54 -17.53
C ARG A 200 0.19 -0.01 -18.94
N GLN A 201 -0.87 0.32 -19.66
CA GLN A 201 -0.77 0.90 -21.00
C GLN A 201 -0.15 2.30 -20.95
N GLN A 202 -0.52 3.11 -19.96
CA GLN A 202 0.07 4.42 -19.73
C GLN A 202 1.56 4.30 -19.38
N GLN A 203 1.92 3.43 -18.44
CA GLN A 203 3.31 3.17 -18.07
C GLN A 203 4.14 2.72 -19.29
N GLN A 204 3.57 1.90 -20.17
CA GLN A 204 4.23 1.49 -21.41
C GLN A 204 4.47 2.68 -22.34
N GLN A 205 3.46 3.53 -22.53
CA GLN A 205 3.59 4.74 -23.35
C GLN A 205 4.65 5.70 -22.78
N ASP A 206 4.63 5.92 -21.47
CA ASP A 206 5.59 6.77 -20.77
C ASP A 206 7.02 6.21 -20.94
N CYS A 207 7.20 4.89 -20.80
CA CYS A 207 8.50 4.25 -21.03
C CYS A 207 8.99 4.49 -22.46
N GLU A 208 8.13 4.30 -23.46
CA GLU A 208 8.50 4.56 -24.86
C GLU A 208 8.81 6.04 -25.13
N GLU A 209 8.10 6.97 -24.50
CA GLU A 209 8.40 8.40 -24.59
C GLU A 209 9.76 8.72 -23.96
N LYS A 210 10.06 8.17 -22.78
CA LYS A 210 11.37 8.31 -22.15
C LYS A 210 12.49 7.71 -22.98
N GLU A 211 12.27 6.58 -23.63
CA GLU A 211 13.23 6.03 -24.58
C GLU A 211 13.46 6.96 -25.79
N ARG A 212 12.40 7.56 -26.33
CA ARG A 212 12.51 8.58 -27.40
C ARG A 212 13.28 9.81 -26.92
N GLU A 213 13.02 10.31 -25.72
CA GLU A 213 13.75 11.44 -25.11
C GLU A 213 15.22 11.09 -24.88
N LEU A 214 15.52 9.93 -24.31
CA LEU A 214 16.88 9.44 -24.13
C LEU A 214 17.61 9.30 -25.47
N GLY A 215 16.92 8.84 -26.52
CA GLY A 215 17.45 8.82 -27.88
C GLY A 215 17.85 10.21 -28.38
N ARG A 216 16.98 11.21 -28.18
CA ARG A 216 17.26 12.62 -28.55
C ARG A 216 18.44 13.19 -27.75
N LEU A 217 18.48 12.95 -26.44
CA LEU A 217 19.56 13.44 -25.57
C LEU A 217 20.91 12.80 -25.92
N LYS A 218 20.93 11.49 -26.21
CA LYS A 218 22.14 10.81 -26.70
C LYS A 218 22.61 11.41 -28.03
N GLN A 219 21.69 11.74 -28.93
CA GLN A 219 22.03 12.41 -30.19
C GLN A 219 22.62 13.80 -29.94
N LEU A 220 22.08 14.58 -29.01
CA LEU A 220 22.62 15.89 -28.63
C LEU A 220 23.99 15.78 -27.96
N LEU A 221 24.20 14.82 -27.05
CA LEU A 221 25.50 14.57 -26.42
C LEU A 221 26.56 14.14 -27.44
N SER A 222 26.20 13.28 -28.41
CA SER A 222 27.12 12.91 -29.49
C SER A 222 27.51 14.10 -30.39
N ARG A 223 26.66 15.12 -30.48
CA ARG A 223 26.91 16.37 -31.22
C ARG A 223 27.66 17.40 -30.37
N ALA A 224 27.59 17.32 -29.05
CA ALA A 224 28.25 18.25 -28.14
C ALA A 224 29.67 17.75 -27.79
N HIS A 225 30.67 18.26 -28.51
CA HIS A 225 32.11 18.24 -28.15
C HIS A 225 32.62 19.48 -27.32
N PRO A 226 31.82 20.31 -26.61
CA PRO A 226 32.35 21.50 -25.94
C PRO A 226 33.15 21.19 -24.67
N LEU A 227 33.02 19.99 -24.09
CA LEU A 227 33.80 19.61 -22.90
C LEU A 227 35.29 19.44 -23.22
N ASP A 228 35.63 18.86 -24.37
CA ASP A 228 37.03 18.78 -24.85
C ASP A 228 37.65 20.17 -25.09
N SER A 229 36.81 21.18 -25.39
CA SER A 229 37.27 22.56 -25.55
C SER A 229 37.50 23.25 -24.21
N LEU A 230 36.67 22.97 -23.20
CA LEU A 230 36.82 23.54 -21.86
C LEU A 230 38.00 22.89 -21.11
N GLU A 231 38.19 21.58 -21.26
CA GLU A 231 39.32 20.84 -20.69
C GLU A 231 40.65 21.43 -21.15
N LYS A 232 40.79 21.71 -22.46
CA LYS A 232 41.97 22.38 -23.03
C LYS A 232 42.16 23.81 -22.52
N GLN A 233 41.08 24.53 -22.24
CA GLN A 233 41.15 25.87 -21.66
C GLN A 233 41.57 25.82 -20.18
N MET A 234 41.11 24.83 -19.42
CA MET A 234 41.52 24.62 -18.04
C MET A 234 42.97 24.18 -17.93
N GLU A 235 43.43 23.29 -18.81
CA GLU A 235 44.82 22.85 -18.89
C GLU A 235 45.77 24.04 -19.16
N LYS A 236 45.42 24.90 -20.13
CA LYS A 236 46.18 26.12 -20.41
C LYS A 236 46.22 27.09 -19.23
N ALA A 237 45.10 27.29 -18.54
CA ALA A 237 45.05 28.16 -17.36
C ALA A 237 45.90 27.60 -16.21
N HIS A 238 45.97 26.27 -16.08
CA HIS A 238 46.80 25.61 -15.08
C HIS A 238 48.30 25.78 -15.39
N GLU A 239 48.71 25.56 -16.64
CA GLU A 239 50.10 25.79 -17.09
C GLU A 239 50.54 27.25 -16.85
N ASP A 240 49.67 28.22 -17.14
CA ASP A 240 50.00 29.63 -16.93
C ASP A 240 50.11 29.97 -15.43
N SER A 241 49.30 29.35 -14.58
CA SER A 241 49.44 29.45 -13.12
C SER A 241 50.76 28.85 -12.62
N GLU A 242 51.21 27.72 -13.17
CA GLU A 242 52.48 27.10 -12.79
C GLU A 242 53.68 27.98 -13.20
N LYS A 243 53.68 28.52 -14.42
CA LYS A 243 54.71 29.47 -14.88
C LYS A 243 54.79 30.71 -13.99
N LEU A 244 53.65 31.25 -13.56
CA LEU A 244 53.62 32.37 -12.62
C LEU A 244 54.21 31.96 -11.26
N ARG A 245 53.91 30.76 -10.78
CA ARG A 245 54.43 30.25 -9.52
C ARG A 245 55.96 30.08 -9.53
N GLU A 246 56.53 29.63 -10.64
CA GLU A 246 57.98 29.53 -10.84
C GLU A 246 58.68 30.89 -10.69
N ILE A 247 58.01 31.99 -11.04
CA ILE A 247 58.55 33.36 -10.93
C ILE A 247 58.29 33.94 -9.53
N VAL A 248 57.09 33.74 -8.98
CA VAL A 248 56.68 34.35 -7.70
C VAL A 248 57.44 33.74 -6.53
N LEU A 249 57.66 32.43 -6.51
CA LEU A 249 58.30 31.73 -5.39
C LEU A 249 59.73 32.22 -5.06
N PRO A 250 60.65 32.44 -6.04
CA PRO A 250 61.96 33.04 -5.74
C PRO A 250 61.84 34.50 -5.29
N MET A 251 60.86 35.25 -5.80
CA MET A 251 60.60 36.62 -5.31
C MET A 251 60.10 36.61 -3.87
N GLU A 252 59.23 35.67 -3.48
CA GLU A 252 58.77 35.50 -2.10
C GLU A 252 59.92 35.17 -1.16
N GLN A 253 60.83 34.29 -1.57
CA GLN A 253 62.05 33.95 -0.82
C GLN A 253 62.96 35.18 -0.63
N GLU A 254 63.18 35.97 -1.69
CA GLU A 254 63.97 37.20 -1.60
C GLU A 254 63.31 38.22 -0.67
N ILE A 255 61.99 38.36 -0.72
CA ILE A 255 61.24 39.23 0.19
C ILE A 255 61.40 38.78 1.64
N GLU A 256 61.35 37.47 1.92
CA GLU A 256 61.58 36.93 3.27
C GLU A 256 63.01 37.21 3.75
N GLU A 257 64.01 37.04 2.90
CA GLU A 257 65.39 37.38 3.24
C GLU A 257 65.58 38.88 3.52
N LEU A 258 64.96 39.74 2.70
CA LEU A 258 65.00 41.18 2.88
C LEU A 258 64.29 41.58 4.18
N LYS A 259 63.14 40.99 4.49
CA LYS A 259 62.45 41.16 5.79
C LYS A 259 63.33 40.73 6.96
N ALA A 260 64.03 39.60 6.85
CA ALA A 260 64.94 39.13 7.90
C ALA A 260 66.15 40.06 8.10
N LYS A 261 66.73 40.57 7.01
CA LYS A 261 67.83 41.56 7.07
C LYS A 261 67.35 42.88 7.69
N LEU A 262 66.14 43.32 7.36
CA LEU A 262 65.51 44.51 7.91
C LEU A 262 65.28 44.37 9.42
N LEU A 263 64.71 43.25 9.88
CA LEU A 263 64.54 42.97 11.30
C LEU A 263 65.87 42.99 12.06
N ARG A 264 66.94 42.38 11.52
CA ARG A 264 68.27 42.43 12.14
C ARG A 264 68.82 43.85 12.21
N ALA A 265 68.60 44.66 11.18
CA ALA A 265 69.01 46.06 11.19
C ALA A 265 68.24 46.86 12.25
N GLU A 266 66.94 46.61 12.40
CA GLU A 266 66.11 47.21 13.46
C GLU A 266 66.58 46.81 14.86
N GLU A 267 66.94 45.54 15.08
CA GLU A 267 67.52 45.05 16.35
C GLU A 267 68.83 45.77 16.69
N LEU A 268 69.73 45.94 15.72
CA LEU A 268 70.98 46.67 15.90
C LEU A 268 70.74 48.15 16.24
N ILE A 269 69.76 48.78 15.59
CA ILE A 269 69.37 50.16 15.90
C ILE A 269 68.83 50.24 17.33
N GLN A 270 67.97 49.32 17.75
CA GLN A 270 67.47 49.28 19.12
C GLN A 270 68.59 49.03 20.14
N GLU A 271 69.58 48.20 19.83
CA GLU A 271 70.76 47.95 20.67
C GLU A 271 71.60 49.22 20.87
N ILE A 272 71.83 49.98 19.78
CA ILE A 272 72.52 51.27 19.82
C ILE A 272 71.71 52.30 20.64
N GLN A 273 70.38 52.30 20.51
CA GLN A 273 69.49 53.15 21.29
C GLN A 273 69.41 52.75 22.78
N ARG A 274 69.68 51.49 23.15
CA ARG A 274 69.67 50.99 24.54
C ARG A 274 70.96 51.24 25.33
N ARG A 275 72.05 51.71 24.71
CA ARG A 275 73.28 52.07 25.44
C ARG A 275 73.10 53.40 26.21
N PRO A 276 73.34 53.45 27.54
CA PRO A 276 73.25 54.70 28.31
C PRO A 276 74.60 55.43 28.40
N GLN A 277 74.68 56.68 27.90
CA GLN A 277 75.40 57.84 28.49
C GLN A 277 75.12 59.15 27.69
N ALA A 278 74.36 60.06 28.33
CA ALA A 278 74.34 61.54 28.43
C ALA A 278 74.98 62.55 27.40
N PRO A 279 74.53 63.84 27.37
CA PRO A 279 74.44 64.79 26.22
C PRO A 279 75.52 65.92 26.25
N PRO A 280 75.44 67.11 25.56
CA PRO A 280 74.46 67.69 24.59
C PRO A 280 75.06 68.37 23.32
N SER A 281 74.24 68.70 22.32
CA SER A 281 74.24 70.03 21.64
C SER A 281 73.26 70.11 20.44
N LEU A 282 72.29 71.01 20.62
CA LEU A 282 71.79 72.04 19.71
C LEU A 282 71.41 71.73 18.24
N GLN A 283 70.25 72.33 17.92
CA GLN A 283 69.80 72.87 16.63
C GLN A 283 69.01 71.95 15.70
N GLY A 284 67.78 72.40 15.41
CA GLY A 284 67.08 72.02 14.18
C GLY A 284 65.56 71.91 14.25
N SER A 285 64.87 72.87 14.88
CA SER A 285 63.70 73.58 14.30
C SER A 285 63.31 73.18 12.87
N THR A 286 62.07 73.08 12.42
CA THR A 286 60.75 73.54 12.87
C THR A 286 59.78 73.04 11.78
N GLU A 287 58.55 72.73 12.19
CA GLU A 287 57.30 72.75 11.42
C GLU A 287 57.33 73.50 10.07
N LEU A 288 56.56 73.05 9.08
CA LEU A 288 55.42 73.84 8.60
C LEU A 288 54.60 73.13 7.51
N LEU A 289 53.31 73.18 7.79
CA LEU A 289 52.14 72.82 7.00
C LEU A 289 51.85 73.80 5.85
N LEU A 290 51.12 73.26 4.86
CA LEU A 290 50.09 73.91 4.02
C LEU A 290 50.48 74.85 2.88
N SER A 291 50.00 74.50 1.68
CA SER A 291 49.29 75.39 0.72
C SER A 291 48.91 74.57 -0.52
N ARG A 292 47.85 74.80 -1.30
CA ARG A 292 46.61 75.60 -1.24
C ARG A 292 45.93 75.38 -2.61
N ASP A 293 44.65 75.00 -2.63
CA ASP A 293 43.73 74.96 -3.79
C ASP A 293 43.62 76.33 -4.52
N PRO A 294 43.19 76.46 -5.82
CA PRO A 294 41.81 76.06 -6.25
C PRO A 294 41.47 75.77 -7.76
N SER A 295 40.42 74.95 -7.92
CA SER A 295 39.27 74.99 -8.88
C SER A 295 39.31 74.48 -10.36
N PRO A 296 38.16 73.93 -10.87
CA PRO A 296 37.97 73.20 -12.17
C PRO A 296 37.25 74.10 -13.23
N PRO A 297 36.46 73.67 -14.28
CA PRO A 297 36.12 72.35 -14.89
C PRO A 297 36.19 72.35 -16.46
N LEU A 298 35.77 71.26 -17.16
CA LEU A 298 35.00 71.28 -18.44
C LEU A 298 34.58 69.87 -18.93
N GLU A 299 33.47 69.85 -19.65
CA GLU A 299 32.50 68.78 -19.95
C GLU A 299 32.77 67.88 -21.19
N PRO A 300 31.94 66.82 -21.41
CA PRO A 300 32.07 65.77 -22.44
C PRO A 300 31.42 66.12 -23.81
N LEU A 301 31.80 65.40 -24.88
CA LEU A 301 31.23 65.53 -26.23
C LEU A 301 30.57 64.23 -26.70
N GLU A 302 29.44 64.41 -27.40
CA GLU A 302 28.41 63.47 -27.83
C GLU A 302 28.77 62.42 -28.91
N GLU A 303 28.05 61.29 -28.80
CA GLU A 303 27.37 60.42 -29.77
C GLU A 303 27.81 60.32 -31.24
N LEU A 304 27.84 59.08 -31.77
CA LEU A 304 27.14 58.70 -33.02
C LEU A 304 26.99 57.17 -33.16
N SER A 305 25.74 56.70 -33.05
CA SER A 305 25.02 55.74 -33.92
C SER A 305 25.78 54.59 -34.63
N GLY A 306 25.39 53.35 -34.31
CA GLY A 306 25.68 52.14 -35.09
C GLY A 306 24.87 50.92 -34.62
N ASP A 307 23.83 50.59 -35.38
CA ASP A 307 22.89 49.47 -35.24
C ASP A 307 23.57 48.07 -35.35
N GLY A 308 23.07 47.08 -34.61
CA GLY A 308 23.58 45.72 -34.58
C GLY A 308 23.00 44.86 -33.45
N GLY A 309 21.72 44.48 -33.58
CA GLY A 309 21.01 43.70 -32.57
C GLY A 309 21.40 42.21 -32.43
N THR A 310 20.87 41.65 -31.34
CA THR A 310 20.47 40.23 -31.17
C THR A 310 21.57 39.19 -30.91
N ALA A 311 22.08 39.11 -29.68
CA ALA A 311 22.73 37.85 -29.21
C ALA A 311 22.93 37.68 -27.69
N ALA A 312 22.71 38.67 -26.81
CA ALA A 312 23.42 38.67 -25.52
C ALA A 312 22.60 38.85 -24.23
N GLU A 313 21.28 38.64 -24.21
CA GLU A 313 20.53 38.69 -22.94
C GLU A 313 19.47 37.59 -22.84
N ALA A 314 19.93 36.36 -22.61
CA ALA A 314 19.09 35.24 -22.22
C ALA A 314 19.87 34.21 -21.40
N PHE A 315 20.59 34.62 -20.34
CA PHE A 315 21.18 33.67 -19.38
C PHE A 315 21.67 34.39 -18.10
N ALA A 316 20.77 34.79 -17.20
CA ALA A 316 21.02 34.94 -15.75
C ALA A 316 19.82 35.59 -15.05
N HIS A 317 18.83 34.79 -14.67
CA HIS A 317 17.95 35.14 -13.55
C HIS A 317 17.38 33.84 -12.95
N ASN A 318 18.20 33.17 -12.15
CA ASN A 318 17.78 32.18 -11.15
C ASN A 318 18.89 32.07 -10.11
N CYS A 319 18.48 31.96 -8.84
CA CYS A 319 19.24 32.04 -7.58
C CYS A 319 19.53 33.49 -7.14
N ASP A 320 19.34 33.93 -5.90
CA ASP A 320 18.71 33.45 -4.67
C ASP A 320 18.77 34.70 -3.76
N ASP A 321 17.75 34.98 -2.93
CA ASP A 321 17.98 35.83 -1.76
C ASP A 321 17.01 35.45 -0.62
N SER A 322 17.56 34.71 0.33
CA SER A 322 17.09 34.61 1.71
C SER A 322 18.17 35.20 2.61
N ALA A 323 17.70 35.98 3.60
CA ALA A 323 18.41 36.54 4.75
C ALA A 323 19.15 37.87 4.56
N SER A 324 18.62 38.90 5.24
CA SER A 324 19.45 39.87 5.95
C SER A 324 18.73 40.38 7.21
N ILE A 325 19.57 40.78 8.14
CA ILE A 325 19.43 40.87 9.60
C ILE A 325 19.24 42.33 10.04
N SER A 326 18.29 42.54 10.96
CA SER A 326 18.29 43.40 12.16
C SER A 326 18.67 44.91 12.15
N SER A 327 17.96 45.61 13.07
CA SER A 327 18.27 46.88 13.79
C SER A 327 17.50 48.10 13.25
N PHE A 328 16.78 48.96 13.99
CA PHE A 328 16.66 49.39 15.40
C PHE A 328 15.34 50.22 15.49
N SER A 329 14.43 50.17 16.47
CA SER A 329 14.34 50.90 17.76
C SER A 329 12.83 50.97 18.10
N LEU A 330 12.37 50.42 19.23
CA LEU A 330 12.04 51.14 20.48
C LEU A 330 10.66 51.84 20.51
N GLY A 331 9.70 51.18 21.17
CA GLY A 331 8.81 51.82 22.18
C GLY A 331 7.45 52.35 21.75
N GLY A 332 6.40 51.93 22.48
CA GLY A 332 5.17 52.71 22.67
C GLY A 332 3.88 51.97 22.33
N GLY A 333 3.22 51.39 23.35
CA GLY A 333 1.87 50.83 23.20
C GLY A 333 0.77 51.90 23.25
N ALA A 334 -0.37 51.61 22.64
CA ALA A 334 -1.72 51.80 23.17
C ALA A 334 -2.78 51.36 22.16
N SER A 335 -3.85 50.79 22.71
CA SER A 335 -5.09 50.26 22.15
C SER A 335 -5.75 50.99 20.97
N GLY A 336 -6.49 50.23 20.15
CA GLY A 336 -7.81 50.69 19.71
C GLY A 336 -8.28 50.32 18.29
N SER A 337 -8.90 49.14 18.17
CA SER A 337 -10.18 48.88 17.48
C SER A 337 -10.31 48.74 15.94
N ALA A 338 -11.00 47.64 15.59
CA ALA A 338 -11.97 47.42 14.51
C ALA A 338 -11.48 47.19 13.06
N SER A 339 -11.59 45.94 12.58
CA SER A 339 -12.71 45.45 11.75
C SER A 339 -12.35 44.16 11.00
N LEU A 340 -13.35 43.28 10.87
CA LEU A 340 -13.31 41.90 10.37
C LEU A 340 -12.97 41.73 8.86
N PRO A 341 -12.56 40.52 8.44
CA PRO A 341 -12.23 40.18 7.06
C PRO A 341 -13.44 39.60 6.31
N CYS A 342 -13.52 39.80 4.99
CA CYS A 342 -14.34 38.93 4.15
C CYS A 342 -13.81 38.82 2.70
N SER A 343 -13.90 37.58 2.24
CA SER A 343 -13.68 36.99 0.93
C SER A 343 -14.02 37.85 -0.29
N ARG A 344 -13.20 37.75 -1.35
CA ARG A 344 -13.60 38.08 -2.71
C ARG A 344 -13.45 36.84 -3.60
N GLN A 345 -14.56 36.18 -3.85
CA GLN A 345 -14.74 35.19 -4.89
C GLN A 345 -15.98 35.54 -5.68
N GLY A 346 -15.82 35.64 -7.00
CA GLY A 346 -16.89 35.65 -7.99
C GLY A 346 -17.69 36.95 -8.07
N LEU A 347 -17.70 37.56 -9.24
CA LEU A 347 -18.89 37.94 -10.02
C LEU A 347 -18.44 38.83 -11.20
N SER A 348 -18.87 38.44 -12.39
CA SER A 348 -18.67 39.14 -13.66
C SER A 348 -19.22 40.57 -13.65
N PRO A 349 -18.58 41.52 -14.36
CA PRO A 349 -19.25 42.74 -14.80
C PRO A 349 -18.97 43.01 -16.29
N GLU A 350 -19.87 42.59 -17.18
CA GLU A 350 -19.95 43.14 -18.55
C GLU A 350 -21.33 43.78 -18.73
N GLN A 351 -21.63 44.83 -17.95
CA GLN A 351 -22.76 45.71 -18.25
C GLN A 351 -22.74 47.01 -17.45
N GLU A 352 -21.68 47.84 -17.54
CA GLU A 352 -21.78 49.22 -17.03
C GLU A 352 -20.72 50.21 -17.54
N GLU A 353 -20.53 50.38 -18.85
CA GLU A 353 -19.90 51.60 -19.40
C GLU A 353 -20.53 52.04 -20.74
N THR A 354 -21.85 52.27 -20.73
CA THR A 354 -22.51 53.09 -21.77
C THR A 354 -23.49 54.04 -21.11
N ALA A 355 -23.00 54.97 -20.29
CA ALA A 355 -23.73 56.18 -19.92
C ALA A 355 -22.80 57.20 -19.27
N SER A 356 -22.04 57.93 -20.08
CA SER A 356 -21.70 59.35 -19.88
C SER A 356 -20.47 59.71 -20.69
N LEU A 357 -20.65 60.17 -21.91
CA LEU A 357 -19.95 61.34 -22.49
C LEU A 357 -20.72 61.78 -23.76
N VAL A 358 -21.96 62.22 -23.58
CA VAL A 358 -22.55 63.23 -24.48
C VAL A 358 -22.25 64.58 -23.85
N SER A 359 -21.09 65.17 -24.17
CA SER A 359 -20.89 66.63 -24.09
C SER A 359 -19.53 67.05 -24.66
N THR A 360 -19.42 67.17 -25.98
CA THR A 360 -19.02 68.43 -26.62
C THR A 360 -19.22 68.28 -28.12
N GLY A 361 -20.24 68.97 -28.63
CA GLY A 361 -20.53 69.04 -30.04
C GLY A 361 -19.42 69.76 -30.80
N THR A 362 -18.94 69.14 -31.85
CA THR A 362 -18.64 69.83 -33.11
C THR A 362 -19.30 69.03 -34.23
N LEU A 363 -20.27 69.66 -34.87
CA LEU A 363 -20.90 69.21 -36.11
C LEU A 363 -19.80 69.08 -37.18
N VAL A 364 -19.48 67.85 -37.56
CA VAL A 364 -18.79 67.57 -38.83
C VAL A 364 -19.70 66.60 -39.61
N PRO A 365 -20.07 66.94 -40.86
CA PRO A 365 -21.00 66.15 -41.66
C PRO A 365 -20.49 64.73 -41.93
N GLU A 366 -21.44 63.80 -42.07
CA GLU A 366 -21.20 62.39 -42.43
C GLU A 366 -20.16 62.26 -43.55
N GLY A 367 -19.00 61.70 -43.22
CA GLY A 367 -17.99 61.35 -44.21
C GLY A 367 -16.57 61.42 -43.66
N ILE A 368 -16.03 60.25 -43.29
CA ILE A 368 -14.63 59.96 -42.95
C ILE A 368 -14.30 60.12 -41.46
N TYR A 369 -14.65 59.09 -40.67
CA TYR A 369 -13.95 58.77 -39.43
C TYR A 369 -12.50 58.38 -39.79
N LEU A 370 -11.52 59.22 -39.43
CA LEU A 370 -10.11 58.85 -39.50
C LEU A 370 -9.70 58.19 -38.17
N PRO A 371 -9.32 56.90 -38.15
CA PRO A 371 -8.85 56.25 -36.94
C PRO A 371 -7.50 56.86 -36.48
N PRO A 372 -7.21 56.85 -35.16
CA PRO A 372 -5.94 57.33 -34.62
C PRO A 372 -4.73 56.60 -35.26
N PRO A 373 -3.54 57.23 -35.32
CA PRO A 373 -2.35 56.61 -35.92
C PRO A 373 -2.06 55.24 -35.28
N GLY A 374 -1.90 54.21 -36.12
CA GLY A 374 -1.70 52.81 -35.69
C GLY A 374 -2.98 51.98 -35.59
N TYR A 375 -4.15 52.56 -35.78
CA TYR A 375 -5.44 51.85 -35.79
C TYR A 375 -5.97 51.74 -37.22
N GLN A 376 -6.22 50.51 -37.67
CA GLN A 376 -6.83 50.24 -38.97
C GLN A 376 -8.33 50.00 -38.80
N LEU A 377 -9.15 50.63 -39.63
CA LEU A 377 -10.59 50.32 -39.70
C LEU A 377 -10.75 48.93 -40.32
N VAL A 378 -11.25 48.01 -39.51
CA VAL A 378 -11.50 46.62 -39.90
C VAL A 378 -12.98 46.50 -40.26
N PRO A 379 -13.33 46.03 -41.47
CA PRO A 379 -14.72 45.74 -41.83
C PRO A 379 -15.36 44.71 -40.89
N ASP A 380 -16.68 44.79 -40.66
CA ASP A 380 -17.39 43.97 -39.67
C ASP A 380 -17.14 42.46 -39.81
N ASN A 381 -17.05 41.96 -41.05
CA ASN A 381 -16.75 40.55 -41.32
C ASN A 381 -15.34 40.12 -40.87
N GLN A 382 -14.34 40.99 -41.02
CA GLN A 382 -12.97 40.76 -40.55
C GLN A 382 -12.88 40.90 -39.03
N TRP A 383 -13.66 41.79 -38.42
CA TRP A 383 -13.78 41.91 -36.96
C TRP A 383 -14.41 40.67 -36.33
N GLU A 384 -15.50 40.15 -36.92
CA GLU A 384 -16.12 38.90 -36.50
C GLU A 384 -15.15 37.71 -36.62
N GLN A 385 -14.37 37.65 -37.71
CA GLN A 385 -13.34 36.64 -37.91
C GLN A 385 -12.25 36.70 -36.83
N LEU A 386 -11.68 37.89 -36.57
CA LEU A 386 -10.69 38.10 -35.50
C LEU A 386 -11.26 37.80 -34.11
N GLN A 387 -12.55 38.04 -33.89
CA GLN A 387 -13.22 37.69 -32.63
C GLN A 387 -13.38 36.18 -32.48
N MET A 388 -13.70 35.46 -33.54
CA MET A 388 -13.72 34.00 -33.54
C MET A 388 -12.32 33.43 -33.30
N GLU A 389 -11.30 33.94 -33.99
CA GLU A 389 -9.90 33.55 -33.80
C GLU A 389 -9.43 33.87 -32.37
N GLY A 390 -9.76 35.04 -31.84
CA GLY A 390 -9.46 35.41 -30.45
C GLY A 390 -10.16 34.51 -29.43
N ARG A 391 -11.41 34.10 -29.69
CA ARG A 391 -12.13 33.11 -28.86
C ARG A 391 -11.47 31.74 -28.95
N GLN A 392 -11.06 31.32 -30.15
CA GLN A 392 -10.35 30.06 -30.38
C GLN A 392 -9.01 30.05 -29.64
N MET A 393 -8.17 31.07 -29.81
CA MET A 393 -6.88 31.19 -29.12
C MET A 393 -7.03 31.25 -27.60
N ARG A 394 -8.09 31.91 -27.08
CA ARG A 394 -8.42 31.87 -25.64
C ARG A 394 -8.81 30.47 -25.18
N SER A 395 -9.61 29.75 -25.95
CA SER A 395 -9.99 28.37 -25.68
C SER A 395 -8.78 27.43 -25.70
N GLU A 396 -7.90 27.56 -26.70
CA GLU A 396 -6.65 26.80 -26.81
C GLU A 396 -5.69 27.09 -25.65
N ARG A 397 -5.53 28.36 -25.26
CA ARG A 397 -4.76 28.73 -24.07
C ARG A 397 -5.35 28.15 -22.78
N GLN A 398 -6.67 28.16 -22.65
CA GLN A 398 -7.35 27.59 -21.48
C GLN A 398 -7.18 26.07 -21.43
N ALA A 399 -7.32 25.38 -22.57
CA ALA A 399 -7.06 23.95 -22.69
C ALA A 399 -5.60 23.61 -22.37
N GLY A 400 -4.65 24.38 -22.87
CA GLY A 400 -3.22 24.24 -22.55
C GLY A 400 -2.91 24.48 -21.07
N SER A 401 -3.57 25.46 -20.44
CA SER A 401 -3.46 25.72 -19.00
C SER A 401 -4.02 24.54 -18.17
N GLN A 402 -5.17 23.99 -18.57
CA GLN A 402 -5.75 22.80 -17.93
C GLN A 402 -4.84 21.58 -18.09
N ALA A 403 -4.30 21.32 -19.29
CA ALA A 403 -3.36 20.23 -19.53
C ALA A 403 -2.09 20.37 -18.70
N ARG A 404 -1.51 21.58 -18.61
CA ARG A 404 -0.38 21.88 -17.71
C ARG A 404 -0.73 21.62 -16.25
N GLY A 405 -1.94 22.00 -15.83
CA GLY A 405 -2.46 21.73 -14.48
C GLY A 405 -2.55 20.24 -14.17
N GLN A 406 -3.04 19.44 -15.12
CA GLN A 406 -3.12 17.97 -15.01
C GLN A 406 -1.75 17.33 -14.92
N ILE A 407 -0.80 17.72 -15.79
CA ILE A 407 0.58 17.21 -15.75
C ILE A 407 1.26 17.58 -14.43
N ALA A 408 1.12 18.83 -13.98
CA ALA A 408 1.68 19.27 -12.71
C ALA A 408 1.07 18.51 -11.52
N ALA A 409 -0.22 18.17 -11.56
CA ALA A 409 -0.86 17.33 -10.56
C ALA A 409 -0.35 15.88 -10.59
N GLY A 410 -0.20 15.31 -11.79
CA GLY A 410 0.36 13.96 -11.97
C GLY A 410 1.80 13.86 -11.46
N LEU A 411 2.65 14.84 -11.77
CA LEU A 411 4.02 14.91 -11.25
C LEU A 411 4.05 15.02 -9.73
N ARG A 412 3.16 15.83 -9.13
CA ARG A 412 3.07 15.92 -7.67
C ARG A 412 2.61 14.61 -7.03
N HIS A 413 1.69 13.89 -7.69
CA HIS A 413 1.23 12.60 -7.19
C HIS A 413 2.34 11.55 -7.26
N SER A 414 2.99 11.41 -8.42
CA SER A 414 4.12 10.48 -8.61
C SER A 414 5.31 10.81 -7.70
N HIS A 415 5.66 12.08 -7.50
CA HIS A 415 6.70 12.47 -6.53
C HIS A 415 6.30 12.10 -5.10
N LYS A 416 5.02 12.26 -4.74
CA LYS A 416 4.53 11.90 -3.42
C LYS A 416 4.55 10.38 -3.21
N GLU A 417 4.07 9.62 -4.20
CA GLU A 417 4.12 8.16 -4.20
C GLU A 417 5.57 7.66 -4.09
N GLY A 418 6.49 8.21 -4.89
CA GLY A 418 7.92 7.88 -4.80
C GLY A 418 8.51 8.21 -3.43
N SER A 419 8.20 9.39 -2.87
CA SER A 419 8.66 9.77 -1.53
C SER A 419 8.06 8.89 -0.42
N ASP A 420 6.82 8.42 -0.57
CA ASP A 420 6.18 7.54 0.40
C ASP A 420 6.79 6.13 0.32
N GLN A 421 7.10 5.65 -0.88
CA GLN A 421 7.78 4.38 -1.13
C GLN A 421 9.22 4.40 -0.60
N ASP A 422 9.96 5.50 -0.82
CA ASP A 422 11.30 5.70 -0.27
C ASP A 422 11.29 5.70 1.27
N ARG A 423 10.26 6.31 1.88
CA ARG A 423 10.10 6.33 3.35
C ARG A 423 9.83 4.94 3.92
N GLU A 424 9.00 4.14 3.23
CA GLU A 424 8.72 2.76 3.63
C GLU A 424 9.95 1.87 3.50
N MET A 425 10.69 1.98 2.38
CA MET A 425 11.95 1.27 2.18
C MET A 425 13.01 1.67 3.21
N ALA A 426 13.12 2.96 3.55
CA ALA A 426 14.01 3.42 4.62
C ALA A 426 13.64 2.80 5.98
N ALA A 427 12.35 2.75 6.32
CA ALA A 427 11.88 2.12 7.55
C ALA A 427 12.18 0.61 7.58
N GLU A 428 12.09 -0.10 6.44
CA GLU A 428 12.46 -1.52 6.34
C GLU A 428 13.97 -1.73 6.50
N VAL A 429 14.79 -0.85 5.93
CA VAL A 429 16.25 -0.88 6.12
C VAL A 429 16.59 -0.66 7.60
N GLU A 430 16.01 0.35 8.25
CA GLU A 430 16.22 0.60 9.68
C GLU A 430 15.82 -0.60 10.54
N ARG A 431 14.69 -1.26 10.22
CA ARG A 431 14.27 -2.52 10.89
C ARG A 431 15.32 -3.61 10.71
N SER A 432 15.82 -3.80 9.48
CA SER A 432 16.83 -4.82 9.18
C SER A 432 18.17 -4.56 9.89
N GLU A 433 18.59 -3.30 9.98
CA GLU A 433 19.80 -2.87 10.68
C GLU A 433 19.67 -3.10 12.19
N TRP A 434 18.52 -2.73 12.76
CA TRP A 434 18.22 -2.98 14.17
C TRP A 434 18.30 -4.47 14.51
N ILE A 435 17.69 -5.33 13.66
CA ILE A 435 17.78 -6.78 13.80
C ILE A 435 19.24 -7.25 13.72
N GLY A 436 20.02 -6.72 12.77
CA GLY A 436 21.44 -7.03 12.62
C GLY A 436 22.27 -6.69 13.87
N ILE A 437 22.07 -5.50 14.44
CA ILE A 437 22.73 -5.06 15.67
C ILE A 437 22.31 -5.95 16.85
N HIS A 438 21.01 -6.25 16.97
CA HIS A 438 20.48 -7.09 18.04
C HIS A 438 21.05 -8.52 17.98
N PHE A 439 21.05 -9.15 16.79
CA PHE A 439 21.68 -10.46 16.60
C PHE A 439 23.18 -10.43 16.86
N GLY A 440 23.87 -9.36 16.46
CA GLY A 440 25.28 -9.13 16.80
C GLY A 440 25.53 -9.13 18.31
N GLY A 441 24.70 -8.41 19.06
CA GLY A 441 24.75 -8.37 20.52
C GLY A 441 24.43 -9.72 21.18
N CYS A 442 23.39 -10.41 20.71
CA CYS A 442 23.03 -11.77 21.17
C CYS A 442 24.17 -12.77 20.97
N ARG A 443 24.81 -12.74 19.78
CA ARG A 443 25.96 -13.59 19.47
C ARG A 443 27.14 -13.29 20.39
N GLY A 444 27.43 -12.01 20.65
CA GLY A 444 28.47 -11.59 21.59
C GLY A 444 28.22 -12.10 23.02
N ARG A 445 26.99 -11.96 23.53
CA ARG A 445 26.60 -12.49 24.86
C ARG A 445 26.72 -14.01 24.94
N LEU A 446 26.25 -14.73 23.91
CA LEU A 446 26.33 -16.19 23.86
C LEU A 446 27.79 -16.66 23.82
N GLN A 447 28.63 -16.01 23.02
CA GLN A 447 30.06 -16.30 22.91
C GLN A 447 30.77 -16.04 24.24
N HIS A 448 30.50 -14.91 24.90
CA HIS A 448 31.08 -14.59 26.20
C HIS A 448 30.70 -15.62 27.27
N ARG A 449 29.41 -16.00 27.32
CA ARG A 449 28.93 -17.02 28.25
C ARG A 449 29.61 -18.36 28.01
N SER A 450 29.76 -18.78 26.75
CA SER A 450 30.51 -20.00 26.41
C SER A 450 31.98 -19.94 26.84
N GLN A 451 32.65 -18.79 26.68
CA GLN A 451 34.02 -18.60 27.17
C GLN A 451 34.12 -18.72 28.69
N MET A 452 33.16 -18.15 29.43
CA MET A 452 33.08 -18.28 30.89
C MET A 452 32.90 -19.74 31.32
N TRP A 453 31.96 -20.46 30.71
CA TRP A 453 31.76 -21.90 30.98
C TRP A 453 33.03 -22.72 30.72
N LEU A 454 33.76 -22.42 29.64
CA LEU A 454 35.03 -23.09 29.33
C LEU A 454 36.12 -22.75 30.37
N ALA A 455 36.16 -21.51 30.85
CA ALA A 455 37.11 -21.09 31.89
C ALA A 455 36.81 -21.78 33.23
N GLU A 456 35.55 -21.84 33.65
CA GLU A 456 35.10 -22.54 34.87
C GLU A 456 35.36 -24.05 34.79
N LEU A 457 35.10 -24.67 33.64
CA LEU A 457 35.42 -26.08 33.43
C LEU A 457 36.93 -26.32 33.52
N ALA A 458 37.74 -25.42 32.95
CA ALA A 458 39.20 -25.52 32.99
C ALA A 458 39.76 -25.34 34.41
N THR A 459 39.20 -24.43 35.22
CA THR A 459 39.61 -24.25 36.62
C THR A 459 39.18 -25.45 37.46
N SER A 460 37.95 -25.93 37.31
CA SER A 460 37.46 -27.15 37.98
C SER A 460 38.34 -28.37 37.64
N HIS A 461 38.65 -28.59 36.36
CA HIS A 461 39.54 -29.67 35.94
C HIS A 461 40.95 -29.54 36.54
N LYS A 462 41.50 -28.33 36.64
CA LYS A 462 42.79 -28.10 37.31
C LYS A 462 42.71 -28.45 38.81
N CYS A 463 41.67 -27.99 39.51
CA CYS A 463 41.47 -28.30 40.93
C CYS A 463 41.34 -29.80 41.18
N LEU A 464 40.48 -30.48 40.40
CA LEU A 464 40.33 -31.94 40.47
C LEU A 464 41.65 -32.65 40.17
N ARG A 465 42.42 -32.20 39.18
CA ARG A 465 43.74 -32.77 38.89
C ARG A 465 44.71 -32.61 40.06
N HIS A 466 44.74 -31.44 40.71
CA HIS A 466 45.58 -31.24 41.90
C HIS A 466 45.13 -32.13 43.06
N GLU A 467 43.83 -32.26 43.28
CA GLU A 467 43.27 -33.11 44.35
C GLU A 467 43.54 -34.59 44.10
N VAL A 468 43.36 -35.07 42.86
CA VAL A 468 43.75 -36.43 42.47
C VAL A 468 45.25 -36.65 42.68
N LYS A 469 46.09 -35.68 42.31
CA LYS A 469 47.54 -35.77 42.55
C LYS A 469 47.86 -35.84 44.04
N ARG A 470 47.27 -34.96 44.85
CA ARG A 470 47.43 -34.93 46.32
C ARG A 470 46.98 -36.25 46.96
N LEU A 471 45.79 -36.75 46.60
CA LEU A 471 45.29 -38.05 47.07
C LEU A 471 46.15 -39.21 46.59
N THR A 472 46.76 -39.12 45.40
CA THR A 472 47.67 -40.15 44.90
C THR A 472 48.98 -40.16 45.70
N GLU A 473 49.53 -38.98 45.99
CA GLU A 473 50.72 -38.81 46.85
C GLU A 473 50.43 -39.26 48.28
N GLU A 474 49.27 -38.93 48.84
CA GLU A 474 48.81 -39.39 50.16
C GLU A 474 48.62 -40.90 50.19
N ASN A 475 48.01 -41.51 49.16
CA ASN A 475 47.89 -42.97 49.07
C ASN A 475 49.24 -43.67 48.90
N GLN A 476 50.19 -43.06 48.19
CA GLN A 476 51.57 -43.56 48.10
C GLN A 476 52.28 -43.43 49.45
N GLY A 477 52.08 -42.31 50.16
CA GLY A 477 52.55 -42.08 51.52
C GLY A 477 51.98 -43.11 52.49
N LEU A 478 50.66 -43.32 52.53
CA LEU A 478 50.01 -44.33 53.37
C LEU A 478 50.43 -45.77 53.03
N ARG A 479 50.79 -46.05 51.76
CA ARG A 479 51.38 -47.33 51.35
C ARG A 479 52.86 -47.46 51.72
N ALA A 480 53.60 -46.35 51.82
CA ALA A 480 54.99 -46.32 52.28
C ALA A 480 55.10 -46.31 53.82
N GLU A 481 54.12 -45.70 54.50
CA GLU A 481 53.92 -45.64 55.95
C GLU A 481 53.29 -46.92 56.51
N GLN A 482 52.81 -47.84 55.67
CA GLN A 482 52.55 -49.22 56.10
C GLN A 482 53.83 -50.06 56.00
N PRO A 483 54.57 -50.18 57.12
CA PRO A 483 54.91 -51.46 57.74
C PRO A 483 54.22 -51.57 59.13
N PRO A 484 54.18 -52.76 59.75
CA PRO A 484 53.02 -53.17 60.55
C PRO A 484 52.91 -52.44 61.90
N SER A 485 51.66 -52.40 62.38
CA SER A 485 51.20 -52.21 63.77
C SER A 485 51.28 -50.81 64.40
N LEU A 486 50.08 -50.22 64.55
CA LEU A 486 49.50 -49.68 65.79
C LEU A 486 50.49 -49.36 66.93
N ALA A 487 50.90 -48.10 67.06
CA ALA A 487 51.16 -47.49 68.37
C ALA A 487 51.25 -45.96 68.30
N ALA A 488 50.31 -45.33 68.99
CA ALA A 488 50.51 -44.15 69.84
C ALA A 488 50.97 -42.81 69.21
N ARG A 489 50.09 -41.81 69.43
CA ARG A 489 50.37 -40.52 70.10
C ARG A 489 50.37 -39.28 69.19
N GLY A 490 49.61 -38.28 69.65
CA GLY A 490 49.93 -36.86 69.44
C GLY A 490 48.83 -36.08 68.75
N LEU A 491 48.08 -35.31 69.53
CA LEU A 491 47.36 -34.13 69.07
C LEU A 491 48.38 -33.12 68.50
N GLU A 492 48.10 -32.56 67.33
CA GLU A 492 48.68 -31.29 66.87
C GLU A 492 47.53 -30.46 66.22
N PRO A 493 47.28 -29.22 66.66
CA PRO A 493 46.42 -28.27 65.95
C PRO A 493 47.27 -27.34 65.08
N ASP A 494 46.97 -27.28 63.78
CA ASP A 494 47.67 -26.43 62.79
C ASP A 494 46.91 -25.12 62.49
N GLU A 495 47.71 -24.09 62.23
CA GLU A 495 47.41 -22.66 62.28
C GLU A 495 46.56 -22.14 61.11
N GLY A 496 45.69 -21.16 61.38
CA GLY A 496 45.02 -20.42 60.29
C GLY A 496 43.85 -19.53 60.71
N GLN A 497 44.17 -18.40 61.35
CA GLN A 497 43.37 -17.19 61.64
C GLN A 497 43.14 -16.95 63.13
N GLU A 498 44.04 -16.14 63.69
CA GLU A 498 43.88 -15.44 64.95
C GLU A 498 42.74 -14.41 64.81
N GLU A 499 41.49 -14.87 64.81
CA GLU A 499 40.43 -14.06 65.42
C GLU A 499 40.78 -14.01 66.90
N THR A 500 41.16 -12.84 67.40
CA THR A 500 41.39 -12.62 68.83
C THR A 500 40.19 -13.16 69.59
N LEU A 501 40.36 -14.32 70.24
CA LEU A 501 39.35 -14.91 71.10
C LEU A 501 38.97 -13.84 72.13
N PRO A 502 37.68 -13.48 72.24
CA PRO A 502 37.24 -12.39 73.10
C PRO A 502 37.69 -12.68 74.53
N LYS A 503 38.59 -11.84 75.06
CA LYS A 503 39.23 -12.06 76.37
C LYS A 503 38.35 -11.57 77.52
N SER A 504 37.24 -10.91 77.18
CA SER A 504 36.22 -10.43 78.11
C SER A 504 34.80 -10.82 77.65
N LEU A 505 33.92 -11.10 78.62
CA LEU A 505 32.51 -11.43 78.37
C LEU A 505 31.75 -10.36 77.55
N PRO A 506 32.00 -9.04 77.74
CA PRO A 506 31.41 -7.99 76.91
C PRO A 506 31.83 -8.05 75.44
N GLU A 507 33.08 -8.40 75.13
CA GLU A 507 33.56 -8.52 73.74
C GLU A 507 32.87 -9.68 73.02
N LEU A 508 32.66 -10.82 73.70
CA LEU A 508 31.92 -11.95 73.13
C LEU A 508 30.46 -11.57 72.87
N GLN A 509 29.82 -10.87 73.81
CA GLN A 509 28.44 -10.42 73.66
C GLN A 509 28.28 -9.43 72.50
N GLN A 510 29.26 -8.54 72.31
CA GLN A 510 29.30 -7.61 71.18
C GLN A 510 29.52 -8.32 69.84
N LEU A 511 30.40 -9.32 69.79
CA LEU A 511 30.64 -10.14 68.59
C LEU A 511 29.40 -10.95 68.19
N VAL A 512 28.70 -11.56 69.16
CA VAL A 512 27.44 -12.30 68.91
C VAL A 512 26.35 -11.36 68.40
N LEU A 513 26.21 -10.16 68.96
CA LEU A 513 25.26 -9.18 68.44
C LEU A 513 25.61 -8.74 67.01
N ARG A 514 26.90 -8.51 66.72
CA ARG A 514 27.37 -8.11 65.39
C ARG A 514 27.13 -9.19 64.34
N THR A 515 27.51 -10.43 64.64
CA THR A 515 27.30 -11.59 63.75
C THR A 515 25.82 -11.89 63.53
N GLN A 516 24.96 -11.72 64.55
CA GLN A 516 23.51 -11.82 64.38
C GLN A 516 22.95 -10.70 63.49
N GLN A 517 23.45 -9.47 63.63
CA GLN A 517 23.05 -8.35 62.78
C GLN A 517 23.52 -8.58 61.32
N GLU A 518 24.74 -9.05 61.12
CA GLU A 518 25.29 -9.38 59.81
C GLU A 518 24.53 -10.53 59.15
N ALA A 519 24.19 -11.59 59.90
CA ALA A 519 23.38 -12.69 59.39
C ALA A 519 21.97 -12.23 58.98
N ARG A 520 21.35 -11.33 59.75
CA ARG A 520 20.04 -10.72 59.40
C ARG A 520 20.14 -9.86 58.14
N ALA A 521 21.19 -9.04 58.02
CA ALA A 521 21.42 -8.21 56.83
C ALA A 521 21.67 -9.07 55.58
N GLN A 522 22.46 -10.14 55.70
CA GLN A 522 22.69 -11.10 54.61
C GLN A 522 21.40 -11.82 54.21
N GLN A 523 20.56 -12.19 55.19
CA GLN A 523 19.27 -12.82 54.92
C GLN A 523 18.33 -11.88 54.17
N GLN A 524 18.21 -10.62 54.59
CA GLN A 524 17.41 -9.60 53.89
C GLN A 524 17.93 -9.35 52.47
N ALA A 525 19.25 -9.29 52.27
CA ALA A 525 19.83 -9.13 50.95
C ALA A 525 19.46 -10.29 50.01
N ARG A 526 19.51 -11.54 50.51
CA ARG A 526 19.09 -12.73 49.75
C ARG A 526 17.60 -12.73 49.44
N GLU A 527 16.76 -12.27 50.36
CA GLU A 527 15.31 -12.15 50.14
C GLU A 527 14.99 -11.09 49.09
N HIS A 528 15.64 -9.93 49.14
CA HIS A 528 15.51 -8.91 48.09
C HIS A 528 16.02 -9.41 46.73
N GLU A 529 17.13 -10.13 46.70
CA GLU A 529 17.66 -10.72 45.47
C GLU A 529 16.71 -11.77 44.89
N ALA A 530 16.15 -12.65 45.74
CA ALA A 530 15.15 -13.62 45.33
C ALA A 530 13.87 -12.95 44.80
N GLU A 531 13.42 -11.85 45.42
CA GLU A 531 12.25 -11.11 44.95
C GLU A 531 12.51 -10.39 43.62
N ARG A 532 13.71 -9.82 43.44
CA ARG A 532 14.13 -9.25 42.15
C ARG A 532 14.11 -10.29 41.04
N LEU A 533 14.65 -11.48 41.30
CA LEU A 533 14.63 -12.58 40.34
C LEU A 533 13.20 -13.08 40.06
N ARG A 534 12.30 -13.09 41.06
CA ARG A 534 10.88 -13.43 40.84
C ARG A 534 10.21 -12.45 39.91
N ILE A 535 10.42 -11.14 40.12
CA ILE A 535 9.87 -10.10 39.25
C ILE A 535 10.43 -10.27 37.84
N GLU A 536 11.75 -10.47 37.69
CA GLU A 536 12.38 -10.70 36.38
C GLU A 536 11.83 -11.95 35.68
N ILE A 537 11.59 -13.03 36.41
CA ILE A 537 10.97 -14.24 35.83
C ILE A 537 9.56 -13.95 35.32
N VAL A 538 8.75 -13.17 36.06
CA VAL A 538 7.39 -12.81 35.64
C VAL A 538 7.43 -11.91 34.41
N THR A 539 8.26 -10.87 34.40
CA THR A 539 8.36 -9.96 33.24
C THR A 539 8.86 -10.70 31.99
N LEU A 540 9.81 -11.62 32.13
CA LEU A 540 10.27 -12.46 31.03
C LEU A 540 9.19 -13.43 30.53
N ARG A 541 8.31 -13.92 31.40
CA ARG A 541 7.18 -14.76 31.00
C ARG A 541 6.12 -13.97 30.26
N GLU A 542 5.75 -12.79 30.76
CA GLU A 542 4.81 -11.89 30.11
C GLU A 542 5.32 -11.49 28.71
N ALA A 543 6.60 -11.13 28.58
CA ALA A 543 7.21 -10.84 27.30
C ALA A 543 7.21 -12.05 26.35
N LEU A 544 7.43 -13.26 26.87
CA LEU A 544 7.34 -14.49 26.07
C LEU A 544 5.91 -14.76 25.61
N GLU A 545 4.91 -14.58 26.48
CA GLU A 545 3.49 -14.75 26.15
C GLU A 545 3.05 -13.75 25.08
N GLU A 546 3.45 -12.48 25.21
CA GLU A 546 3.18 -11.44 24.22
C GLU A 546 3.81 -11.76 22.86
N GLU A 547 5.08 -12.19 22.84
CA GLU A 547 5.76 -12.68 21.64
C GLU A 547 5.04 -13.89 21.03
N THR A 548 4.57 -14.84 21.83
CA THR A 548 3.82 -15.99 21.31
C THR A 548 2.46 -15.59 20.72
N ALA A 549 1.78 -14.61 21.33
CA ALA A 549 0.52 -14.08 20.82
C ALA A 549 0.73 -13.31 19.51
N ALA A 550 1.79 -12.49 19.43
CA ALA A 550 2.17 -11.78 18.21
C ALA A 550 2.51 -12.75 17.07
N ARG A 551 3.27 -13.81 17.37
CA ARG A 551 3.56 -14.89 16.40
C ARG A 551 2.29 -15.59 15.93
N ALA A 552 1.40 -15.98 16.83
CA ALA A 552 0.14 -16.61 16.46
C ALA A 552 -0.75 -15.70 15.59
N SER A 553 -0.76 -14.39 15.87
CA SER A 553 -1.46 -13.39 15.06
C SER A 553 -0.88 -13.30 13.64
N LEU A 554 0.44 -13.19 13.50
CA LEU A 554 1.12 -13.15 12.21
C LEU A 554 0.94 -14.46 11.42
N GLU A 555 1.02 -15.62 12.09
CA GLU A 555 0.72 -16.91 11.47
C GLU A 555 -0.74 -16.98 10.99
N GLY A 556 -1.69 -16.43 11.75
CA GLY A 556 -3.08 -16.28 11.34
C GLY A 556 -3.23 -15.42 10.09
N GLN A 557 -2.58 -14.25 10.05
CA GLN A 557 -2.58 -13.36 8.87
C GLN A 557 -1.97 -14.04 7.65
N LEU A 558 -0.84 -14.75 7.81
CA LEU A 558 -0.22 -15.51 6.73
C LEU A 558 -1.11 -16.65 6.21
N ARG A 559 -1.91 -17.30 7.07
CA ARG A 559 -2.88 -18.30 6.63
C ARG A 559 -4.00 -17.68 5.79
N VAL A 560 -4.57 -16.57 6.26
CA VAL A 560 -5.60 -15.84 5.49
C VAL A 560 -5.04 -15.38 4.14
N GLN A 561 -3.83 -14.82 4.11
CA GLN A 561 -3.18 -14.44 2.85
C GLN A 561 -2.97 -15.63 1.91
N ARG A 562 -2.61 -16.81 2.45
CA ARG A 562 -2.50 -18.04 1.63
C ARG A 562 -3.84 -18.46 1.07
N GLU A 563 -4.88 -18.48 1.89
CA GLU A 563 -6.25 -18.82 1.46
C GLU A 563 -6.74 -17.83 0.39
N GLU A 564 -6.50 -16.53 0.56
CA GLU A 564 -6.79 -15.50 -0.45
C GLU A 564 -6.05 -15.77 -1.76
N THR A 565 -4.74 -16.09 -1.70
CA THR A 565 -3.97 -16.43 -2.90
C THR A 565 -4.47 -17.70 -3.59
N GLU A 566 -4.85 -18.74 -2.83
CA GLU A 566 -5.39 -19.99 -3.38
C GLU A 566 -6.74 -19.74 -4.08
N VAL A 567 -7.60 -18.90 -3.50
CA VAL A 567 -8.88 -18.51 -4.12
C VAL A 567 -8.63 -17.71 -5.40
N LEU A 568 -7.69 -16.76 -5.38
CA LEU A 568 -7.32 -15.99 -6.58
C LEU A 568 -6.76 -16.92 -7.67
N GLU A 569 -5.90 -17.86 -7.33
CA GLU A 569 -5.38 -18.86 -8.27
C GLU A 569 -6.49 -19.72 -8.88
N ALA A 570 -7.44 -20.19 -8.07
CA ALA A 570 -8.61 -20.93 -8.55
C ALA A 570 -9.49 -20.10 -9.49
N SER A 571 -9.68 -18.81 -9.18
CA SER A 571 -10.41 -17.88 -10.04
C SER A 571 -9.72 -17.64 -11.38
N LEU A 572 -8.38 -17.50 -11.38
CA LEU A 572 -7.58 -17.38 -12.59
C LEU A 572 -7.63 -18.65 -13.44
N CYS A 573 -7.60 -19.83 -12.82
CA CYS A 573 -7.76 -21.10 -13.53
C CYS A 573 -9.15 -21.20 -14.19
N SER A 574 -10.20 -20.82 -13.47
CA SER A 574 -11.57 -20.81 -14.01
C SER A 574 -11.72 -19.82 -15.17
N LEU A 575 -11.18 -18.62 -15.04
CA LEU A 575 -11.20 -17.61 -16.10
C LEU A 575 -10.42 -18.05 -17.35
N ARG A 576 -9.29 -18.74 -17.18
CA ARG A 576 -8.52 -19.32 -18.30
C ARG A 576 -9.35 -20.37 -19.05
N MET A 577 -10.04 -21.25 -18.32
CA MET A 577 -10.93 -22.24 -18.95
C MET A 577 -12.08 -21.60 -19.72
N GLU A 578 -12.69 -20.54 -19.18
CA GLU A 578 -13.75 -19.80 -19.88
C GLU A 578 -13.23 -19.09 -21.14
N MET A 579 -12.03 -18.48 -21.07
CA MET A 579 -11.39 -17.89 -22.25
C MET A 579 -11.16 -18.96 -23.35
N GLU A 580 -10.64 -20.13 -22.98
CA GLU A 580 -10.43 -21.24 -23.93
C GLU A 580 -11.75 -21.74 -24.53
N ARG A 581 -12.82 -21.83 -23.73
CA ARG A 581 -14.16 -22.19 -24.21
C ARG A 581 -14.68 -21.18 -25.21
N VAL A 582 -14.66 -19.89 -24.87
CA VAL A 582 -15.11 -18.81 -25.76
C VAL A 582 -14.30 -18.81 -27.05
N GLN A 583 -12.99 -19.00 -26.98
CA GLN A 583 -12.14 -19.04 -28.16
C GLN A 583 -12.45 -20.26 -29.05
N GLN A 584 -12.71 -21.43 -28.47
CA GLN A 584 -13.17 -22.60 -29.20
C GLN A 584 -14.52 -22.36 -29.86
N GLU A 585 -15.48 -21.76 -29.16
CA GLU A 585 -16.79 -21.41 -29.73
C GLU A 585 -16.66 -20.41 -30.87
N GLN A 586 -15.85 -19.36 -30.72
CA GLN A 586 -15.56 -18.40 -31.79
C GLN A 586 -14.96 -19.10 -33.03
N SER A 587 -13.99 -20.00 -32.84
CA SER A 587 -13.41 -20.75 -33.96
C SER A 587 -14.42 -21.67 -34.65
N LYS A 588 -15.33 -22.29 -33.90
CA LYS A 588 -16.41 -23.12 -34.45
C LYS A 588 -17.39 -22.29 -35.25
N VAL A 589 -17.82 -21.13 -34.71
CA VAL A 589 -18.73 -20.21 -35.40
C VAL A 589 -18.10 -19.73 -36.72
N GLN A 590 -16.83 -19.32 -36.69
CA GLN A 590 -16.10 -18.92 -37.91
C GLN A 590 -16.06 -20.04 -38.96
N LEU A 591 -15.80 -21.29 -38.54
CA LEU A 591 -15.82 -22.43 -39.46
C LEU A 591 -17.23 -22.73 -39.99
N THR A 592 -18.26 -22.63 -39.16
CA THR A 592 -19.65 -22.83 -39.62
C THR A 592 -20.10 -21.76 -40.60
N ASP A 593 -19.71 -20.51 -40.37
CA ASP A 593 -20.02 -19.40 -41.27
C ASP A 593 -19.35 -19.62 -42.62
N LEU A 594 -18.05 -19.95 -42.63
CA LEU A 594 -17.32 -20.27 -43.87
C LEU A 594 -17.94 -21.45 -44.61
N LEU A 595 -18.35 -22.51 -43.92
CA LEU A 595 -19.04 -23.64 -44.54
C LEU A 595 -20.39 -23.23 -45.14
N SER A 596 -21.15 -22.36 -44.47
CA SER A 596 -22.43 -21.85 -44.98
C SER A 596 -22.24 -21.00 -46.23
N GLU A 597 -21.20 -20.16 -46.28
CA GLU A 597 -20.84 -19.37 -47.45
C GLU A 597 -20.44 -20.25 -48.64
N GLN A 598 -19.62 -21.27 -48.40
CA GLN A 598 -19.23 -22.21 -49.46
C GLN A 598 -20.43 -23.00 -50.00
N ARG A 599 -21.37 -23.39 -49.14
CA ARG A 599 -22.63 -24.00 -49.56
C ARG A 599 -23.49 -23.03 -50.38
N ALA A 600 -23.60 -21.76 -49.96
CA ALA A 600 -24.33 -20.75 -50.72
C ALA A 600 -23.70 -20.50 -52.09
N LYS A 601 -22.36 -20.47 -52.18
CA LYS A 601 -21.63 -20.38 -53.46
C LYS A 601 -21.92 -21.58 -54.35
N MET A 602 -21.88 -22.80 -53.82
CA MET A 602 -22.22 -24.01 -54.55
C MET A 602 -23.64 -23.94 -55.12
N LEU A 603 -24.63 -23.56 -54.30
CA LEU A 603 -26.03 -23.45 -54.75
C LEU A 603 -26.21 -22.40 -55.84
N ARG A 604 -25.50 -21.26 -55.76
CA ARG A 604 -25.51 -20.24 -56.83
C ARG A 604 -24.92 -20.77 -58.13
N LEU A 605 -23.74 -21.39 -58.06
CA LEU A 605 -23.10 -21.99 -59.23
C LEU A 605 -23.95 -23.11 -59.83
N GLN A 606 -24.65 -23.88 -59.00
CA GLN A 606 -25.58 -24.90 -59.46
C GLN A 606 -26.77 -24.27 -60.20
N ALA A 607 -27.38 -23.21 -59.67
CA ALA A 607 -28.46 -22.51 -60.36
C ALA A 607 -27.98 -21.85 -61.68
N GLU A 608 -26.77 -21.28 -61.70
CA GLU A 608 -26.14 -20.76 -62.92
C GLU A 608 -25.88 -21.86 -63.95
N LEU A 609 -25.46 -23.05 -63.51
CA LEU A 609 -25.29 -24.21 -64.39
C LEU A 609 -26.64 -24.68 -64.95
N GLU A 610 -27.65 -24.85 -64.11
CA GLU A 610 -29.00 -25.26 -64.53
C GLU A 610 -29.63 -24.27 -65.52
N THR A 611 -29.48 -22.97 -65.28
CA THR A 611 -29.94 -21.93 -66.21
C THR A 611 -29.14 -21.95 -67.52
N SER A 612 -27.83 -22.15 -67.48
CA SER A 612 -27.00 -22.29 -68.68
C SER A 612 -27.40 -23.52 -69.51
N GLU A 613 -27.60 -24.67 -68.85
CA GLU A 613 -28.08 -25.89 -69.49
C GLU A 613 -29.47 -25.71 -70.08
N GLN A 614 -30.38 -25.03 -69.37
CA GLN A 614 -31.72 -24.75 -69.87
C GLN A 614 -31.67 -23.87 -71.13
N VAL A 615 -30.86 -22.80 -71.11
CA VAL A 615 -30.66 -21.94 -72.29
C VAL A 615 -30.06 -22.74 -73.46
N GLN A 616 -29.13 -23.67 -73.20
CA GLN A 616 -28.60 -24.55 -74.25
C GLN A 616 -29.67 -25.48 -74.82
N ARG A 617 -30.49 -26.12 -73.97
CA ARG A 617 -31.61 -26.98 -74.40
C ARG A 617 -32.59 -26.18 -75.25
N ASP A 618 -32.93 -24.97 -74.81
CA ASP A 618 -33.85 -24.07 -75.52
C ASP A 618 -33.29 -23.63 -76.87
N PHE A 619 -31.99 -23.32 -76.95
CA PHE A 619 -31.32 -23.02 -78.21
C PHE A 619 -31.37 -24.20 -79.19
N VAL A 620 -31.10 -25.42 -78.70
CA VAL A 620 -31.18 -26.63 -79.53
C VAL A 620 -32.63 -26.85 -80.02
N ARG A 621 -33.63 -26.76 -79.13
CA ARG A 621 -35.05 -26.88 -79.49
C ARG A 621 -35.46 -25.86 -80.55
N LEU A 622 -35.08 -24.59 -80.35
CA LEU A 622 -35.37 -23.52 -81.30
C LEU A 622 -34.69 -23.79 -82.65
N SER A 623 -33.41 -24.20 -82.64
CA SER A 623 -32.68 -24.51 -83.87
C SER A 623 -33.31 -25.67 -84.65
N GLN A 624 -33.77 -26.72 -83.98
CA GLN A 624 -34.46 -27.85 -84.58
C GLN A 624 -35.82 -27.43 -85.15
N ALA A 625 -36.62 -26.66 -84.39
CA ALA A 625 -37.91 -26.16 -84.86
C ALA A 625 -37.78 -25.28 -86.11
N LEU A 626 -36.77 -24.41 -86.13
CA LEU A 626 -36.43 -23.60 -87.31
C LEU A 626 -35.99 -24.47 -88.48
N GLN A 627 -35.13 -25.47 -88.26
CA GLN A 627 -34.72 -26.42 -89.31
C GLN A 627 -35.92 -27.16 -89.91
N VAL A 628 -36.85 -27.64 -89.09
CA VAL A 628 -38.09 -28.30 -89.57
C VAL A 628 -38.96 -27.34 -90.37
N ARG A 629 -39.16 -26.09 -89.90
CA ARG A 629 -39.90 -25.08 -90.67
C ARG A 629 -39.25 -24.78 -92.01
N LEU A 630 -37.92 -24.63 -92.05
CA LEU A 630 -37.18 -24.41 -93.31
C LEU A 630 -37.29 -25.61 -94.26
N GLU A 631 -37.23 -26.83 -93.74
CA GLU A 631 -37.37 -28.04 -94.55
C GLU A 631 -38.81 -28.21 -95.09
N ARG A 632 -39.84 -27.88 -94.31
CA ARG A 632 -41.23 -27.82 -94.78
C ARG A 632 -41.42 -26.81 -95.91
N ILE A 633 -40.76 -25.64 -95.82
CA ILE A 633 -40.75 -24.64 -96.90
C ILE A 633 -40.05 -25.20 -98.15
N ARG A 634 -38.92 -25.90 -97.99
CA ARG A 634 -38.18 -26.53 -99.10
C ARG A 634 -39.01 -27.59 -99.83
N GLN A 635 -39.85 -28.32 -99.11
CA GLN A 635 -40.71 -29.39 -99.63
C GLN A 635 -42.06 -28.89 -100.18
N ALA A 636 -42.39 -27.61 -100.03
CA ALA A 636 -43.67 -27.07 -100.52
C ALA A 636 -43.70 -27.01 -102.05
N GLU A 637 -44.76 -27.55 -102.65
CA GLU A 637 -44.94 -27.62 -104.11
C GLU A 637 -45.66 -26.38 -104.69
N SER A 638 -46.19 -25.50 -103.82
CA SER A 638 -46.88 -24.26 -104.22
C SER A 638 -46.58 -23.05 -103.32
N LEU A 639 -46.71 -21.86 -103.88
CA LEU A 639 -46.51 -20.59 -103.15
C LEU A 639 -47.57 -20.36 -102.05
N GLU A 640 -48.78 -20.92 -102.21
CA GLU A 640 -49.82 -20.85 -101.19
C GLU A 640 -49.47 -21.70 -99.95
N GLN A 641 -48.83 -22.86 -100.15
CA GLN A 641 -48.32 -23.70 -99.05
C GLN A 641 -47.21 -23.01 -98.27
N VAL A 642 -46.29 -22.32 -98.95
CA VAL A 642 -45.24 -21.53 -98.29
C VAL A 642 -45.84 -20.40 -97.47
N ARG A 643 -46.83 -19.65 -98.01
CA ARG A 643 -47.55 -18.61 -97.27
C ARG A 643 -48.23 -19.16 -96.02
N SER A 644 -48.90 -20.31 -96.13
CA SER A 644 -49.52 -20.96 -94.97
C SER A 644 -48.52 -21.37 -93.88
N ILE A 645 -47.31 -21.84 -94.23
CA ILE A 645 -46.26 -22.20 -93.24
C ILE A 645 -45.66 -20.95 -92.60
N MET A 646 -45.57 -19.84 -93.34
CA MET A 646 -45.11 -18.56 -92.80
C MET A 646 -46.16 -17.86 -91.93
N ASP A 647 -47.45 -18.08 -92.20
CA ASP A 647 -48.57 -17.56 -91.41
C ASP A 647 -48.83 -18.38 -90.12
N GLU A 648 -48.24 -19.58 -89.99
CA GLU A 648 -48.17 -20.28 -88.70
C GLU A 648 -47.43 -19.40 -87.68
N ALA A 649 -48.08 -19.14 -86.52
CA ALA A 649 -47.66 -18.16 -85.53
C ALA A 649 -46.13 -18.00 -85.42
N PRO A 650 -45.59 -16.77 -85.49
CA PRO A 650 -44.16 -16.54 -85.42
C PRO A 650 -43.63 -17.09 -84.10
N LEU A 651 -42.51 -17.83 -84.15
CA LEU A 651 -41.81 -18.34 -82.96
C LEU A 651 -41.27 -17.14 -82.18
N ARG A 652 -42.11 -16.55 -81.32
CA ARG A 652 -41.75 -15.39 -80.48
C ARG A 652 -41.23 -15.84 -79.12
N ASP A 653 -41.68 -17.00 -78.65
CA ASP A 653 -41.25 -17.62 -77.41
C ASP A 653 -40.94 -19.13 -77.64
N ILE A 654 -39.94 -19.67 -76.93
CA ILE A 654 -39.59 -21.10 -76.96
C ILE A 654 -40.77 -21.96 -76.49
N ARG A 655 -41.64 -21.41 -75.63
CA ARG A 655 -42.88 -22.03 -75.15
C ARG A 655 -43.89 -22.32 -76.27
N ASP A 656 -43.75 -21.67 -77.44
CA ASP A 656 -44.62 -21.88 -78.59
C ASP A 656 -44.22 -23.12 -79.42
N ILE A 657 -43.06 -23.72 -79.14
CA ILE A 657 -42.57 -24.93 -79.80
C ILE A 657 -43.21 -26.15 -79.14
N LYS A 658 -44.19 -26.75 -79.81
CA LYS A 658 -44.80 -28.02 -79.37
C LYS A 658 -43.72 -29.10 -79.27
N ASP A 659 -43.61 -29.71 -78.09
CA ASP A 659 -42.82 -30.94 -77.89
C ASP A 659 -43.40 -32.02 -78.81
N THR A 660 -42.61 -32.46 -79.77
CA THR A 660 -42.91 -33.61 -80.65
C THR A 660 -42.29 -34.88 -80.11
#